data_AF-A0A947RH46-F1
#
_entry.id   AF-A0A947RH46-F1
#
_cell.length_a   1.000
_cell.length_b   1.000
_cell.length_c   1.000
_cell.angle_alpha   90.00
_cell.angle_beta   90.00
_cell.angle_gamma   90.00
#
_symmetry.space_group_name_H-M   'P 1'
#
loop_
_entity.id
_entity.type
_entity.pdbx_description
1 polymer ?
#
loop_
_entity_poly.entity_id
_entity_poly.type
_entity_poly.pdbx_seq_one_letter_code
_entity_poly.pdbx_strand_id
1 'polypeptide(L)'
;MSYAPRERLRSSPSALIYRGNDESTKLDCIMKLFKDPFAQDKGFKNKVDSIATKLKYLDHENIVTIKEIGEHAGRLYIATEILDINLTEYVKRHEKLDIVPALSMLMKIINGLIFGYENELGPHLDLRSNNILMDAEDGIPRVADWYMAEGMSMMEKEKIIEWEDPRYMAPEQIHGIGDPGLHTDIYQIGILLYQMLVGSPPFQGEVEDVKYHQVYVSPKKHVEYYAEIPSMVQEIILKCLEKDPSKRYPNLEEVLDAVAYTLSAASYKKKRPADSLVGTIVDTKWEIVDELGHGHFASTYKVLEAGRENTYTLKFFDKQISQKEEFVRAMNNDMFARTQIRHPQVVNLIASGWHDDRYYLVFDFIPLSLADILVDEPQLTPEQALRIVRRTTTILEYLHRKGILKAHQQLKPEHILVNPQGEDIFLTDFRLEETSRFIQEEFGLPLSSYQYSAPEIINEDGEIGPPTDIYALGTLLYRLVTGVDLFKGKLPQDVMDKHLNWDPKEEIVNNQNIPMVFHDIIIKSLEKEPENRYPDYTAFLADIVQLTGDSESAGGLKLIETGTKIKGKYVLEERIPLYGGQPLIYRGYHTQTETPVMIWFYKFTRTREMEDLFNKAVKEITQYNHPNILRVLDHGHDKGAFFFVTEHRETTLRNFIINNNPLSEETAIELIKQLTEALRHVYDEGRGYYGSLNPDNIFILEAPVLTIKLAGYERMHLFSSPHEQNNSSYLSPEHITGLGKKESPSDIYSLALVLFFILTGLDLIRGEPHEITNKHIFSNPHDLLVTNEIHPNLKRILIKSLDKDLMSRYPDIPEFNDDLDDYLASRSAGDEAEAPLS
;
A
#
# COMPACT_ATOMS: atom_id res chain seq x y z
N MET A 1 47.08 -32.68 18.07
CA MET A 1 45.91 -31.77 18.06
C MET A 1 46.48 -30.38 17.96
N SER A 2 46.01 -29.57 17.02
CA SER A 2 46.44 -28.17 17.02
C SER A 2 45.57 -27.35 17.95
N TYR A 3 44.28 -27.67 18.18
CA TYR A 3 43.41 -26.89 19.08
C TYR A 3 42.87 -27.71 20.26
N ALA A 4 42.83 -27.09 21.44
CA ALA A 4 42.30 -27.70 22.67
C ALA A 4 41.28 -26.79 23.37
N PRO A 5 40.12 -27.33 23.84
CA PRO A 5 39.14 -26.55 24.58
C PRO A 5 39.68 -26.20 25.98
N ARG A 6 39.46 -24.96 26.42
CA ARG A 6 39.96 -24.44 27.71
C ARG A 6 38.85 -24.09 28.68
N GLU A 7 37.95 -23.21 28.24
CA GLU A 7 36.90 -22.64 29.08
C GLU A 7 35.56 -22.81 28.38
N ARG A 8 34.56 -23.34 29.09
CA ARG A 8 33.21 -23.49 28.54
C ARG A 8 32.51 -22.14 28.61
N LEU A 9 32.12 -21.60 27.45
CA LEU A 9 31.43 -20.31 27.37
C LEU A 9 29.92 -20.50 27.44
N ARG A 10 29.37 -21.37 26.59
CA ARG A 10 27.92 -21.58 26.47
C ARG A 10 27.57 -22.99 26.00
N SER A 11 26.29 -23.30 26.00
CA SER A 11 25.74 -24.55 25.48
C SER A 11 24.48 -24.27 24.68
N SER A 12 24.39 -24.83 23.47
CA SER A 12 23.16 -24.89 22.69
C SER A 12 22.60 -26.33 22.72
N PRO A 13 21.40 -26.58 22.17
CA PRO A 13 20.90 -27.95 21.98
C PRO A 13 21.85 -28.83 21.14
N SER A 14 22.47 -28.27 20.11
CA SER A 14 23.32 -29.00 19.16
C SER A 14 24.80 -29.09 19.56
N ALA A 15 25.32 -28.15 20.34
CA ALA A 15 26.75 -28.05 20.62
C ALA A 15 27.11 -27.46 21.98
N LEU A 16 28.33 -27.74 22.41
CA LEU A 16 29.04 -27.09 23.51
C LEU A 16 30.02 -26.09 22.91
N ILE A 17 30.01 -24.86 23.41
CA ILE A 17 30.89 -23.80 22.90
C ILE A 17 31.96 -23.49 23.95
N TYR A 18 33.22 -23.57 23.54
CA TYR A 18 34.38 -23.33 24.36
C TYR A 18 35.23 -22.19 23.79
N ARG A 19 35.91 -21.45 24.65
CA ARG A 19 37.15 -20.78 24.27
C ARG A 19 38.24 -21.85 24.21
N GLY A 20 38.91 -21.95 23.08
CA GLY A 20 40.04 -22.84 22.87
C GLY A 20 41.26 -22.05 22.44
N ASN A 21 42.37 -22.73 22.29
CA ASN A 21 43.57 -22.13 21.71
C ASN A 21 44.35 -23.14 20.88
N ASP A 22 45.08 -22.63 19.91
CA ASP A 22 46.06 -23.42 19.18
C ASP A 22 47.22 -23.77 20.12
N GLU A 23 47.50 -25.06 20.34
CA GLU A 23 48.60 -25.54 21.16
C GLU A 23 49.96 -25.14 20.59
N SER A 24 50.07 -24.95 19.27
CA SER A 24 51.29 -24.57 18.56
C SER A 24 51.50 -23.05 18.52
N THR A 25 50.53 -22.29 18.01
CA THR A 25 50.64 -20.82 17.86
C THR A 25 50.19 -20.03 19.09
N LYS A 26 49.51 -20.68 20.04
CA LYS A 26 48.85 -20.06 21.20
C LYS A 26 47.76 -19.04 20.84
N LEU A 27 47.33 -18.98 19.59
CA LEU A 27 46.23 -18.12 19.16
C LEU A 27 44.89 -18.65 19.69
N ASP A 28 44.09 -17.77 20.27
CA ASP A 28 42.78 -18.13 20.80
C ASP A 28 41.73 -18.35 19.67
N CYS A 29 40.74 -19.19 19.95
CA CYS A 29 39.63 -19.51 19.06
C CYS A 29 38.33 -19.78 19.81
N ILE A 30 37.20 -19.78 19.09
CA ILE A 30 35.96 -20.39 19.55
C ILE A 30 35.91 -21.82 19.02
N MET A 31 35.70 -22.79 19.91
CA MET A 31 35.52 -24.20 19.56
C MET A 31 34.08 -24.62 19.80
N LYS A 32 33.38 -25.00 18.73
CA LYS A 32 32.06 -25.61 18.77
C LYS A 32 32.20 -27.13 18.71
N LEU A 33 31.90 -27.81 19.81
CA LEU A 33 31.90 -29.28 19.93
C LEU A 33 30.46 -29.80 19.86
N PHE A 34 30.12 -30.57 18.83
CA PHE A 34 28.75 -31.09 18.66
C PHE A 34 28.40 -32.11 19.76
N LYS A 35 27.13 -32.14 20.17
CA LYS A 35 26.58 -33.10 21.15
C LYS A 35 26.04 -34.34 20.44
N ASP A 36 25.91 -35.45 21.16
CA ASP A 36 25.16 -36.60 20.68
C ASP A 36 23.65 -36.27 20.63
N PRO A 37 22.89 -36.76 19.63
CA PRO A 37 23.29 -37.72 18.60
C PRO A 37 24.03 -37.11 17.39
N PHE A 38 24.04 -35.79 17.20
CA PHE A 38 24.64 -35.12 16.03
C PHE A 38 26.12 -35.49 15.83
N ALA A 39 26.86 -35.52 16.93
CA ALA A 39 28.28 -35.86 16.94
C ALA A 39 28.56 -37.36 16.70
N GLN A 40 27.55 -38.21 16.50
CA GLN A 40 27.71 -39.61 16.07
C GLN A 40 27.06 -39.89 14.72
N ASP A 41 26.16 -39.02 14.26
CA ASP A 41 25.50 -39.20 12.97
C ASP A 41 26.48 -39.01 11.81
N LYS A 42 26.59 -40.04 10.96
CA LYS A 42 27.55 -40.03 9.85
C LYS A 42 27.14 -39.07 8.74
N GLY A 43 25.83 -38.93 8.48
CA GLY A 43 25.32 -38.02 7.45
C GLY A 43 25.59 -36.57 7.83
N PHE A 44 25.23 -36.21 9.07
CA PHE A 44 25.51 -34.90 9.67
C PHE A 44 27.01 -34.59 9.61
N LYS A 45 27.86 -35.49 10.13
CA LYS A 45 29.33 -35.30 10.12
C LYS A 45 29.88 -35.02 8.73
N ASN A 46 29.57 -35.88 7.77
CA ASN A 46 30.11 -35.78 6.42
C ASN A 46 29.70 -34.46 5.76
N LYS A 47 28.45 -34.02 5.98
CA LYS A 47 27.93 -32.82 5.36
C LYS A 47 28.50 -31.55 6.00
N VAL A 48 28.58 -31.53 7.32
CA VAL A 48 29.22 -30.44 8.06
C VAL A 48 30.70 -30.31 7.71
N ASP A 49 31.44 -31.42 7.69
CA ASP A 49 32.87 -31.43 7.33
C ASP A 49 33.12 -30.91 5.91
N SER A 50 32.26 -31.29 4.95
CA SER A 50 32.34 -30.83 3.55
C SER A 50 32.23 -29.30 3.42
N ILE A 51 31.19 -28.70 3.99
CA ILE A 51 30.97 -27.24 3.92
C ILE A 51 32.02 -26.49 4.74
N ALA A 52 32.31 -26.98 5.95
CA ALA A 52 33.31 -26.35 6.80
C ALA A 52 34.71 -26.36 6.14
N THR A 53 35.06 -27.44 5.43
CA THR A 53 36.35 -27.53 4.72
C THR A 53 36.42 -26.51 3.59
N LYS A 54 35.32 -26.24 2.87
CA LYS A 54 35.27 -25.15 1.88
C LYS A 54 35.50 -23.79 2.55
N LEU A 55 34.72 -23.50 3.60
CA LEU A 55 34.81 -22.25 4.38
C LEU A 55 36.20 -21.99 4.97
N LYS A 56 36.97 -23.03 5.31
CA LYS A 56 38.34 -22.90 5.82
C LYS A 56 39.29 -22.21 4.84
N TYR A 57 39.03 -22.30 3.53
CA TYR A 57 39.89 -21.72 2.48
C TYR A 57 39.28 -20.50 1.81
N LEU A 58 38.13 -20.03 2.30
CA LEU A 58 37.50 -18.81 1.83
C LEU A 58 37.87 -17.66 2.75
N ASP A 59 38.17 -16.50 2.15
CA ASP A 59 38.47 -15.26 2.86
C ASP A 59 37.50 -14.17 2.39
N HIS A 60 36.63 -13.73 3.31
CA HIS A 60 35.64 -12.70 3.04
C HIS A 60 35.30 -11.95 4.33
N GLU A 61 35.25 -10.63 4.26
CA GLU A 61 35.07 -9.74 5.43
C GLU A 61 33.77 -10.02 6.21
N ASN A 62 32.74 -10.55 5.53
CA ASN A 62 31.41 -10.81 6.08
C ASN A 62 31.07 -12.29 6.29
N ILE A 63 32.06 -13.19 6.28
CA ILE A 63 31.86 -14.61 6.61
C ILE A 63 32.85 -15.01 7.70
N VAL A 64 32.40 -15.78 8.69
CA VAL A 64 33.27 -16.24 9.79
C VAL A 64 34.31 -17.22 9.27
N THR A 65 35.58 -16.95 9.55
CA THR A 65 36.68 -17.83 9.14
C THR A 65 36.76 -19.08 10.01
N ILE A 66 36.82 -20.25 9.36
CA ILE A 66 37.10 -21.53 10.02
C ILE A 66 38.62 -21.74 10.09
N LYS A 67 39.14 -21.93 11.31
CA LYS A 67 40.55 -22.19 11.58
C LYS A 67 40.89 -23.67 11.47
N GLU A 68 40.09 -24.54 12.11
CA GLU A 68 40.29 -26.00 12.10
C GLU A 68 38.96 -26.73 12.21
N ILE A 69 38.92 -27.93 11.61
CA ILE A 69 37.85 -28.91 11.77
C ILE A 69 38.54 -30.18 12.25
N GLY A 70 37.98 -30.85 13.24
CA GLY A 70 38.59 -32.05 13.77
C GLY A 70 37.68 -32.80 14.73
N GLU A 71 38.28 -33.73 15.47
CA GLU A 71 37.57 -34.56 16.42
C GLU A 71 38.20 -34.44 17.82
N HIS A 72 37.36 -34.24 18.83
CA HIS A 72 37.77 -34.21 20.23
C HIS A 72 36.84 -35.11 21.05
N ALA A 73 37.43 -36.10 21.74
CA ALA A 73 36.69 -37.10 22.53
C ALA A 73 35.54 -37.78 21.75
N GLY A 74 35.77 -38.13 20.49
CA GLY A 74 34.78 -38.80 19.63
C GLY A 74 33.69 -37.89 19.07
N ARG A 75 33.83 -36.56 19.24
CA ARG A 75 32.87 -35.56 18.78
C ARG A 75 33.50 -34.63 17.75
N LEU A 76 32.78 -34.40 16.65
CA LEU A 76 33.16 -33.39 15.66
C LEU A 76 33.24 -32.02 16.34
N TYR A 77 34.28 -31.25 16.03
CA TYR A 77 34.41 -29.86 16.45
C TYR A 77 34.82 -28.97 15.28
N ILE A 78 34.39 -27.71 15.37
CA ILE A 78 34.81 -26.63 14.47
C ILE A 78 35.41 -25.51 15.32
N ALA A 79 36.63 -25.12 14.98
CA ALA A 79 37.31 -23.98 15.56
C ALA A 79 37.21 -22.77 14.61
N THR A 80 36.70 -21.65 15.09
CA THR A 80 36.58 -20.40 14.35
C THR A 80 37.40 -19.30 15.01
N GLU A 81 37.52 -18.16 14.34
CA GLU A 81 37.93 -16.91 15.01
C GLU A 81 37.03 -16.52 16.18
N ILE A 82 37.54 -15.61 17.01
CA ILE A 82 36.81 -15.03 18.14
C ILE A 82 36.19 -13.73 17.67
N LEU A 83 34.89 -13.59 17.90
CA LEU A 83 34.11 -12.37 17.72
C LEU A 83 33.36 -12.10 19.02
N ASP A 84 33.22 -10.84 19.39
CA ASP A 84 32.81 -10.45 20.75
C ASP A 84 31.33 -10.71 21.04
N ILE A 85 30.45 -10.41 20.07
CA ILE A 85 29.00 -10.42 20.24
C ILE A 85 28.28 -10.95 19.00
N ASN A 86 27.04 -11.41 19.20
CA ASN A 86 26.11 -11.69 18.10
C ASN A 86 25.12 -10.54 17.91
N LEU A 87 24.40 -10.53 16.78
CA LEU A 87 23.42 -9.48 16.46
C LEU A 87 22.28 -9.39 17.48
N THR A 88 21.86 -10.50 18.10
CA THR A 88 20.85 -10.46 19.18
C THR A 88 21.33 -9.62 20.36
N GLU A 89 22.57 -9.83 20.79
CA GLU A 89 23.19 -9.07 21.88
C GLU A 89 23.46 -7.63 21.47
N TYR A 90 23.89 -7.39 20.23
CA TYR A 90 24.10 -6.04 19.70
C TYR A 90 22.81 -5.22 19.69
N VAL A 91 21.72 -5.78 19.14
CA VAL A 91 20.41 -5.13 19.11
C VAL A 91 19.88 -4.91 20.53
N LYS A 92 20.01 -5.88 21.44
CA LYS A 92 19.61 -5.70 22.85
C LYS A 92 20.34 -4.57 23.56
N ARG A 93 21.63 -4.35 23.26
CA ARG A 93 22.41 -3.23 23.86
C ARG A 93 21.95 -1.86 23.35
N HIS A 94 21.41 -1.80 22.14
CA HIS A 94 20.95 -0.57 21.50
C HIS A 94 19.41 -0.41 21.53
N GLU A 95 18.69 -1.37 22.12
CA GLU A 95 17.23 -1.56 22.02
C GLU A 95 16.73 -1.86 20.60
N LYS A 96 17.08 -1.00 19.64
CA LYS A 96 16.88 -1.13 18.19
C LYS A 96 17.99 -0.36 17.45
N LEU A 97 18.11 -0.57 16.15
CA LEU A 97 19.03 0.16 15.28
C LEU A 97 18.26 1.19 14.46
N ASP A 98 18.88 2.35 14.26
CA ASP A 98 18.41 3.32 13.27
C ASP A 98 18.51 2.74 11.85
N ILE A 99 17.72 3.31 10.93
CA ILE A 99 17.55 2.83 9.56
C ILE A 99 18.88 2.68 8.82
N VAL A 100 19.74 3.71 8.89
CA VAL A 100 21.01 3.73 8.16
C VAL A 100 21.98 2.64 8.66
N PRO A 101 22.25 2.51 9.98
CA PRO A 101 23.01 1.39 10.52
C PRO A 101 22.40 0.02 10.19
N ALA A 102 21.08 -0.15 10.29
CA ALA A 102 20.41 -1.41 10.01
C ALA A 102 20.55 -1.83 8.53
N LEU A 103 20.34 -0.90 7.59
CA LEU A 103 20.49 -1.15 6.17
C LEU A 103 21.96 -1.40 5.79
N SER A 104 22.91 -0.63 6.35
CA SER A 104 24.35 -0.84 6.12
C SER A 104 24.81 -2.21 6.62
N MET A 105 24.33 -2.63 7.79
CA MET A 105 24.61 -3.95 8.35
C MET A 105 23.99 -5.06 7.49
N LEU A 106 22.76 -4.86 7.01
CA LEU A 106 22.10 -5.81 6.11
C LEU A 106 22.84 -5.96 4.78
N MET A 107 23.33 -4.86 4.17
CA MET A 107 24.12 -4.93 2.94
C MET A 107 25.35 -5.83 3.11
N LYS A 108 26.08 -5.67 4.23
CA LYS A 108 27.25 -6.48 4.55
C LYS A 108 26.90 -7.97 4.73
N ILE A 109 25.78 -8.27 5.36
CA ILE A 109 25.26 -9.65 5.48
C ILE A 109 24.94 -10.22 4.09
N ILE A 110 24.24 -9.46 3.24
CA ILE A 110 23.88 -9.88 1.89
C ILE A 110 25.12 -10.10 1.01
N ASN A 111 26.15 -9.26 1.12
CA ASN A 111 27.42 -9.45 0.42
C ASN A 111 28.10 -10.78 0.82
N GLY A 112 28.10 -11.10 2.12
CA GLY A 112 28.56 -12.41 2.60
C GLY A 112 27.74 -13.57 2.04
N LEU A 113 26.43 -13.38 1.89
CA LEU A 113 25.56 -14.39 1.29
C LEU A 113 25.86 -14.61 -0.20
N ILE A 114 25.92 -13.55 -0.99
CA ILE A 114 26.26 -13.58 -2.42
C ILE A 114 27.58 -14.32 -2.63
N PHE A 115 28.63 -13.92 -1.89
CA PHE A 115 29.93 -14.55 -1.98
C PHE A 115 29.88 -16.06 -1.68
N GLY A 116 29.11 -16.49 -0.68
CA GLY A 116 28.96 -17.90 -0.36
C GLY A 116 28.23 -18.70 -1.44
N TYR A 117 27.21 -18.11 -2.08
CA TYR A 117 26.53 -18.71 -3.23
C TYR A 117 27.48 -18.87 -4.44
N GLU A 118 28.24 -17.84 -4.76
CA GLU A 118 29.23 -17.86 -5.86
C GLU A 118 30.34 -18.90 -5.64
N ASN A 119 30.65 -19.22 -4.38
CA ASN A 119 31.64 -20.21 -3.99
C ASN A 119 31.04 -21.60 -3.66
N GLU A 120 29.83 -21.88 -4.15
CA GLU A 120 29.15 -23.17 -4.04
C GLU A 120 28.98 -23.69 -2.59
N LEU A 121 28.77 -22.78 -1.64
CA LEU A 121 28.44 -23.17 -0.27
C LEU A 121 26.98 -23.65 -0.13
N GLY A 122 26.12 -23.34 -1.12
CA GLY A 122 24.69 -23.63 -1.07
C GLY A 122 23.93 -22.59 -0.24
N PRO A 123 22.59 -22.75 -0.08
CA PRO A 123 21.78 -21.86 0.75
C PRO A 123 22.15 -22.00 2.23
N HIS A 124 22.01 -20.90 2.98
CA HIS A 124 22.34 -20.88 4.41
C HIS A 124 21.24 -21.55 5.26
N LEU A 125 19.97 -21.25 4.98
CA LEU A 125 18.72 -21.77 5.57
C LEU A 125 18.50 -21.58 7.09
N ASP A 126 19.52 -21.14 7.84
CA ASP A 126 19.43 -20.75 9.27
C ASP A 126 19.93 -19.32 9.52
N LEU A 127 19.53 -18.36 8.67
CA LEU A 127 19.85 -16.95 8.87
C LEU A 127 19.01 -16.38 10.03
N ARG A 128 19.69 -16.19 11.16
CA ARG A 128 19.11 -15.62 12.38
C ARG A 128 20.14 -14.79 13.12
N SER A 129 19.66 -13.91 13.98
CA SER A 129 20.52 -12.93 14.69
C SER A 129 21.58 -13.57 15.60
N ASN A 130 21.43 -14.83 16.01
CA ASN A 130 22.46 -15.55 16.75
C ASN A 130 23.65 -16.04 15.89
N ASN A 131 23.44 -16.15 14.58
CA ASN A 131 24.43 -16.62 13.60
C ASN A 131 25.10 -15.46 12.85
N ILE A 132 24.75 -14.22 13.18
CA ILE A 132 25.46 -13.02 12.72
C ILE A 132 26.36 -12.56 13.87
N LEU A 133 27.68 -12.70 13.70
CA LEU A 133 28.69 -12.36 14.69
C LEU A 133 29.43 -11.08 14.30
N MET A 134 29.94 -10.33 15.27
CA MET A 134 30.70 -9.10 15.01
C MET A 134 31.68 -8.80 16.13
N ASP A 135 32.74 -8.09 15.77
CA ASP A 135 33.65 -7.45 16.71
C ASP A 135 32.95 -6.23 17.35
N ALA A 136 33.17 -6.01 18.66
CA ALA A 136 32.51 -4.93 19.38
C ALA A 136 33.07 -3.54 19.04
N GLU A 137 34.31 -3.46 18.54
CA GLU A 137 34.96 -2.21 18.12
C GLU A 137 34.59 -1.83 16.68
N ASP A 138 34.65 -2.78 15.74
CA ASP A 138 34.47 -2.48 14.31
C ASP A 138 33.00 -2.58 13.85
N GLY A 139 32.17 -3.35 14.56
CA GLY A 139 30.73 -3.52 14.28
C GLY A 139 30.41 -4.17 12.93
N ILE A 140 31.38 -4.83 12.29
CA ILE A 140 31.22 -5.45 10.97
C ILE A 140 30.58 -6.83 11.11
N PRO A 141 29.40 -7.09 10.51
CA PRO A 141 28.73 -8.38 10.64
C PRO A 141 29.42 -9.47 9.81
N ARG A 142 29.50 -10.66 10.38
CA ARG A 142 30.00 -11.88 9.76
C ARG A 142 29.00 -13.02 9.93
N VAL A 143 28.64 -13.66 8.82
CA VAL A 143 27.73 -14.81 8.79
C VAL A 143 28.48 -16.06 9.24
N ALA A 144 27.93 -16.74 10.25
CA ALA A 144 28.48 -17.97 10.82
C ALA A 144 27.58 -19.18 10.49
N ASP A 145 28.09 -20.39 10.72
CA ASP A 145 27.27 -21.61 10.82
C ASP A 145 26.59 -22.11 9.53
N TRP A 146 27.10 -21.73 8.36
CA TRP A 146 26.61 -22.16 7.04
C TRP A 146 26.42 -23.68 6.88
N TYR A 147 27.24 -24.47 7.58
CA TYR A 147 27.21 -25.93 7.52
C TYR A 147 26.04 -26.57 8.29
N MET A 148 25.32 -25.80 9.12
CA MET A 148 24.34 -26.35 10.05
C MET A 148 23.09 -26.89 9.37
N ALA A 149 22.45 -26.11 8.49
CA ALA A 149 21.17 -26.49 7.92
C ALA A 149 21.29 -27.72 7.01
N GLU A 150 22.31 -27.76 6.15
CA GLU A 150 22.55 -28.95 5.32
C GLU A 150 23.01 -30.16 6.16
N GLY A 151 23.73 -29.95 7.27
CA GLY A 151 24.02 -31.02 8.22
C GLY A 151 22.75 -31.59 8.85
N MET A 152 21.84 -30.72 9.28
CA MET A 152 20.59 -31.09 9.94
C MET A 152 19.62 -31.81 9.00
N SER A 153 19.60 -31.49 7.70
CA SER A 153 18.75 -32.20 6.73
C SER A 153 19.06 -33.70 6.60
N MET A 154 20.22 -34.15 7.08
CA MET A 154 20.62 -35.56 7.14
C MET A 154 20.06 -36.30 8.37
N MET A 155 19.47 -35.57 9.33
CA MET A 155 18.94 -36.12 10.59
C MET A 155 17.46 -36.49 10.47
N GLU A 156 16.95 -37.29 11.41
CA GLU A 156 15.52 -37.59 11.54
C GLU A 156 14.73 -36.33 11.91
N LYS A 157 13.58 -36.09 11.26
CA LYS A 157 12.76 -34.86 11.41
C LYS A 157 12.40 -34.55 12.86
N GLU A 158 12.07 -35.54 13.68
CA GLU A 158 11.72 -35.33 15.09
C GLU A 158 12.86 -34.72 15.91
N LYS A 159 14.13 -34.90 15.48
CA LYS A 159 15.32 -34.32 16.13
C LYS A 159 15.66 -32.92 15.62
N ILE A 160 15.07 -32.49 14.50
CA ILE A 160 15.31 -31.18 13.84
C ILE A 160 14.38 -30.11 14.41
N ILE A 161 13.12 -30.46 14.68
CA ILE A 161 12.05 -29.53 15.09
C ILE A 161 12.36 -28.78 16.39
N GLU A 162 13.13 -29.38 17.32
CA GLU A 162 13.52 -28.74 18.58
C GLU A 162 14.66 -27.70 18.43
N TRP A 163 15.31 -27.62 17.26
CA TRP A 163 16.53 -26.81 17.06
C TRP A 163 16.28 -25.50 16.30
N GLU A 164 15.32 -25.47 15.38
CA GLU A 164 15.00 -24.28 14.60
C GLU A 164 14.21 -23.27 15.45
N ASP A 165 14.58 -21.98 15.36
CA ASP A 165 13.81 -20.93 16.02
C ASP A 165 12.63 -20.55 15.10
N PRO A 166 11.38 -20.91 15.47
CA PRO A 166 10.22 -20.74 14.58
C PRO A 166 10.01 -19.28 14.18
N ARG A 167 10.56 -18.32 14.94
CA ARG A 167 10.48 -16.88 14.64
C ARG A 167 11.30 -16.46 13.43
N TYR A 168 12.18 -17.31 12.89
CA TYR A 168 12.97 -17.07 11.68
C TYR A 168 12.64 -18.04 10.54
N MET A 169 11.83 -19.07 10.79
CA MET A 169 11.52 -20.08 9.76
C MET A 169 10.64 -19.51 8.65
N ALA A 170 11.01 -19.81 7.41
CA ALA A 170 10.18 -19.48 6.25
C ALA A 170 8.99 -20.45 6.11
N PRO A 171 7.88 -20.03 5.45
CA PRO A 171 6.70 -20.87 5.23
C PRO A 171 7.01 -22.25 4.68
N GLU A 172 7.91 -22.34 3.70
CA GLU A 172 8.35 -23.58 3.06
C GLU A 172 9.08 -24.53 4.02
N GLN A 173 9.77 -24.01 5.04
CA GLN A 173 10.41 -24.82 6.08
C GLN A 173 9.38 -25.41 7.07
N ILE A 174 8.23 -24.74 7.25
CA ILE A 174 7.19 -25.13 8.22
C ILE A 174 6.16 -26.07 7.60
N HIS A 175 5.59 -25.70 6.45
CA HIS A 175 4.45 -26.39 5.83
C HIS A 175 4.86 -27.25 4.62
N GLY A 176 6.11 -27.18 4.17
CA GLY A 176 6.62 -27.96 3.05
C GLY A 176 6.04 -27.55 1.68
N ILE A 177 5.49 -26.34 1.57
CA ILE A 177 5.04 -25.77 0.30
C ILE A 177 6.23 -25.04 -0.33
N GLY A 178 6.83 -25.66 -1.35
CA GLY A 178 8.08 -25.21 -1.96
C GLY A 178 9.31 -25.86 -1.32
N ASP A 179 10.45 -25.82 -2.03
CA ASP A 179 11.71 -26.37 -1.54
C ASP A 179 12.54 -25.26 -0.86
N PRO A 180 13.06 -25.49 0.37
CA PRO A 180 13.97 -24.55 1.00
C PRO A 180 15.20 -24.27 0.15
N GLY A 181 15.56 -23.00 0.01
CA GLY A 181 16.64 -22.57 -0.87
C GLY A 181 16.91 -21.07 -0.77
N LEU A 182 17.31 -20.45 -1.89
CA LEU A 182 17.58 -19.01 -1.98
C LEU A 182 16.47 -18.12 -1.43
N HIS A 183 15.23 -18.44 -1.76
CA HIS A 183 14.09 -17.65 -1.29
C HIS A 183 13.86 -17.78 0.21
N THR A 184 14.29 -18.87 0.85
CA THR A 184 14.26 -19.05 2.30
C THR A 184 15.22 -18.07 2.98
N ASP A 185 16.43 -17.93 2.45
CA ASP A 185 17.41 -16.96 2.95
C ASP A 185 16.90 -15.52 2.78
N ILE A 186 16.24 -15.21 1.65
CA ILE A 186 15.61 -13.90 1.41
C ILE A 186 14.49 -13.61 2.41
N TYR A 187 13.71 -14.61 2.81
CA TYR A 187 12.69 -14.45 3.85
C TYR A 187 13.32 -14.12 5.21
N GLN A 188 14.38 -14.85 5.56
CA GLN A 188 15.13 -14.65 6.79
C GLN A 188 15.84 -13.29 6.85
N ILE A 189 16.32 -12.77 5.72
CA ILE A 189 16.83 -11.40 5.58
C ILE A 189 15.76 -10.38 5.98
N GLY A 190 14.50 -10.56 5.55
CA GLY A 190 13.39 -9.68 5.93
C GLY A 190 13.13 -9.68 7.44
N ILE A 191 13.23 -10.85 8.08
CA ILE A 191 13.10 -10.99 9.54
C ILE A 191 14.26 -10.31 10.27
N LEU A 192 15.49 -10.45 9.78
CA LEU A 192 16.67 -9.80 10.34
C LEU A 192 16.56 -8.28 10.27
N LEU A 193 16.17 -7.73 9.11
CA LEU A 193 15.98 -6.30 8.93
C LEU A 193 14.92 -5.76 9.89
N TYR A 194 13.76 -6.43 9.96
CA TYR A 194 12.70 -6.04 10.89
C TYR A 194 13.19 -6.07 12.34
N GLN A 195 13.89 -7.15 12.74
CA GLN A 195 14.42 -7.28 14.10
C GLN A 195 15.41 -6.17 14.44
N MET A 196 16.29 -5.79 13.51
CA MET A 196 17.23 -4.70 13.73
C MET A 196 16.49 -3.39 14.01
N LEU A 197 15.43 -3.09 13.26
CA LEU A 197 14.68 -1.83 13.37
C LEU A 197 13.72 -1.78 14.56
N VAL A 198 13.19 -2.93 14.98
CA VAL A 198 12.12 -3.01 16.00
C VAL A 198 12.63 -3.59 17.33
N GLY A 199 13.84 -4.15 17.34
CA GLY A 199 14.44 -4.82 18.50
C GLY A 199 14.02 -6.29 18.67
N SER A 200 12.99 -6.73 17.96
CA SER A 200 12.45 -8.09 18.06
C SER A 200 11.85 -8.57 16.71
N PRO A 201 11.78 -9.89 16.45
CA PRO A 201 11.20 -10.43 15.20
C PRO A 201 9.71 -10.05 15.02
N PRO A 202 9.19 -10.06 13.77
CA PRO A 202 7.82 -9.62 13.48
C PRO A 202 6.75 -10.53 14.07
N PHE A 203 7.00 -11.83 14.15
CA PHE A 203 6.07 -12.82 14.70
C PHE A 203 6.57 -13.32 16.06
N GLN A 204 5.74 -13.17 17.09
CA GLN A 204 6.03 -13.54 18.47
C GLN A 204 4.81 -14.23 19.08
N GLY A 205 5.03 -15.05 20.10
CA GLY A 205 4.00 -15.86 20.75
C GLY A 205 4.51 -17.26 21.08
N GLU A 206 3.58 -18.17 21.35
CA GLU A 206 3.89 -19.60 21.50
C GLU A 206 4.34 -20.19 20.17
N VAL A 207 5.07 -21.31 20.23
CA VAL A 207 5.73 -21.93 19.06
C VAL A 207 4.75 -22.19 17.91
N GLU A 208 3.57 -22.72 18.20
CA GLU A 208 2.57 -23.04 17.18
C GLU A 208 1.90 -21.80 16.60
N ASP A 209 1.69 -20.76 17.41
CA ASP A 209 1.15 -19.47 16.95
C ASP A 209 2.13 -18.78 16.00
N VAL A 210 3.42 -18.79 16.35
CA VAL A 210 4.48 -18.23 15.49
C VAL A 210 4.52 -18.98 14.17
N LYS A 211 4.51 -20.32 14.17
CA LYS A 211 4.47 -21.10 12.93
C LYS A 211 3.24 -20.80 12.09
N TYR A 212 2.08 -20.68 12.71
CA TYR A 212 0.84 -20.28 12.04
C TYR A 212 0.98 -18.89 11.40
N HIS A 213 1.53 -17.92 12.12
CA HIS A 213 1.75 -16.57 11.60
C HIS A 213 2.76 -16.54 10.44
N GLN A 214 3.82 -17.33 10.54
CA GLN A 214 4.83 -17.46 9.48
C GLN A 214 4.19 -17.96 8.18
N VAL A 215 3.18 -18.84 8.24
CA VAL A 215 2.56 -19.42 7.03
C VAL A 215 1.35 -18.63 6.53
N TYR A 216 0.46 -18.21 7.43
CA TYR A 216 -0.89 -17.76 7.04
C TYR A 216 -1.16 -16.27 7.28
N VAL A 217 -0.41 -15.61 8.16
CA VAL A 217 -0.68 -14.21 8.52
C VAL A 217 0.18 -13.26 7.70
N SER A 218 -0.48 -12.29 7.05
CA SER A 218 0.20 -11.27 6.27
C SER A 218 1.14 -10.43 7.16
N PRO A 219 2.41 -10.24 6.76
CA PRO A 219 3.36 -9.43 7.51
C PRO A 219 2.98 -7.93 7.54
N LYS A 220 2.09 -7.46 6.63
CA LYS A 220 1.63 -6.06 6.55
C LYS A 220 1.19 -5.47 7.88
N LYS A 221 0.44 -6.23 8.67
CA LYS A 221 -0.06 -5.79 9.99
C LYS A 221 1.05 -5.55 11.02
N HIS A 222 2.21 -6.17 10.86
CA HIS A 222 3.36 -6.00 11.76
C HIS A 222 4.31 -4.91 11.27
N VAL A 223 4.39 -4.69 9.95
CA VAL A 223 5.35 -3.78 9.32
C VAL A 223 4.77 -2.39 9.08
N GLU A 224 3.53 -2.27 8.59
CA GLU A 224 2.91 -1.00 8.21
C GLU A 224 2.45 -0.17 9.43
N TYR A 225 2.21 -0.80 10.58
CA TYR A 225 1.80 -0.14 11.82
C TYR A 225 2.96 0.45 12.63
N TYR A 226 4.21 0.21 12.23
CA TYR A 226 5.39 0.81 12.86
C TYR A 226 5.72 2.12 12.15
N ALA A 227 5.10 3.22 12.63
CA ALA A 227 5.21 4.56 12.03
C ALA A 227 6.64 5.09 11.88
N GLU A 228 7.61 4.51 12.59
CA GLU A 228 9.02 4.87 12.54
C GLU A 228 9.80 4.21 11.39
N ILE A 229 9.26 3.17 10.74
CA ILE A 229 9.91 2.52 9.58
C ILE A 229 9.44 3.22 8.30
N PRO A 230 10.32 3.83 7.49
CA PRO A 230 9.93 4.49 6.25
C PRO A 230 9.34 3.51 5.23
N SER A 231 8.41 3.97 4.40
CA SER A 231 7.71 3.11 3.42
C SER A 231 8.65 2.32 2.51
N MET A 232 9.77 2.92 2.06
CA MET A 232 10.77 2.20 1.25
C MET A 232 11.40 1.01 1.99
N VAL A 233 11.63 1.14 3.29
CA VAL A 233 12.16 0.04 4.13
C VAL A 233 11.07 -1.00 4.41
N GLN A 234 9.81 -0.55 4.63
CA GLN A 234 8.66 -1.44 4.77
C GLN A 234 8.48 -2.31 3.53
N GLU A 235 8.62 -1.74 2.33
CA GLU A 235 8.52 -2.48 1.06
C GLU A 235 9.55 -3.61 0.95
N ILE A 236 10.80 -3.36 1.34
CA ILE A 236 11.85 -4.40 1.37
C ILE A 236 11.45 -5.53 2.31
N ILE A 237 11.07 -5.19 3.55
CA ILE A 237 10.68 -6.18 4.56
C ILE A 237 9.48 -6.99 4.06
N LEU A 238 8.43 -6.33 3.56
CA LEU A 238 7.22 -7.00 3.09
C LEU A 238 7.48 -7.92 1.90
N LYS A 239 8.30 -7.48 0.94
CA LYS A 239 8.66 -8.30 -0.23
C LYS A 239 9.53 -9.49 0.16
N CYS A 240 10.45 -9.34 1.12
CA CYS A 240 11.16 -10.48 1.70
C CYS A 240 10.20 -11.45 2.41
N LEU A 241 9.21 -10.93 3.15
CA LEU A 241 8.27 -11.72 3.96
C LEU A 241 7.04 -12.24 3.19
N GLU A 242 7.03 -12.18 1.86
CA GLU A 242 5.99 -12.80 1.04
C GLU A 242 5.90 -14.30 1.32
N LYS A 243 4.67 -14.82 1.46
CA LYS A 243 4.47 -16.22 1.88
C LYS A 243 4.82 -17.19 0.76
N ASP A 244 4.52 -16.79 -0.48
CA ASP A 244 4.91 -17.50 -1.68
C ASP A 244 6.37 -17.15 -2.04
N PRO A 245 7.30 -18.12 -2.03
CA PRO A 245 8.70 -17.88 -2.39
C PRO A 245 8.90 -17.18 -3.73
N SER A 246 8.02 -17.44 -4.72
CA SER A 246 8.12 -16.87 -6.07
C SER A 246 7.77 -15.38 -6.13
N LYS A 247 7.12 -14.84 -5.09
CA LYS A 247 6.76 -13.42 -4.97
C LYS A 247 7.82 -12.58 -4.26
N ARG A 248 8.83 -13.23 -3.66
CA ARG A 248 9.97 -12.57 -3.01
C ARG A 248 10.91 -11.98 -4.07
N TYR A 249 12.02 -11.40 -3.63
CA TYR A 249 13.10 -11.05 -4.55
C TYR A 249 13.62 -12.32 -5.25
N PRO A 250 13.89 -12.26 -6.57
CA PRO A 250 14.35 -13.41 -7.35
C PRO A 250 15.78 -13.84 -6.99
N ASN A 251 16.60 -12.91 -6.50
CA ASN A 251 17.99 -13.15 -6.10
C ASN A 251 18.45 -12.17 -5.01
N LEU A 252 19.66 -12.38 -4.48
CA LEU A 252 20.22 -11.57 -3.39
C LEU A 252 20.68 -10.19 -3.88
N GLU A 253 21.10 -10.09 -5.14
CA GLU A 253 21.54 -8.86 -5.79
C GLU A 253 20.40 -7.84 -5.85
N GLU A 254 19.17 -8.26 -6.18
CA GLU A 254 18.01 -7.36 -6.15
C GLU A 254 17.62 -6.92 -4.74
N VAL A 255 17.86 -7.77 -3.72
CA VAL A 255 17.69 -7.35 -2.32
C VAL A 255 18.75 -6.30 -1.99
N LEU A 256 20.01 -6.54 -2.37
CA LEU A 256 21.13 -5.63 -2.16
C LEU A 256 20.88 -4.27 -2.83
N ASP A 257 20.41 -4.26 -4.07
CA ASP A 257 20.08 -3.04 -4.83
C ASP A 257 18.95 -2.25 -4.15
N ALA A 258 17.88 -2.92 -3.72
CA ALA A 258 16.79 -2.28 -3.02
C ALA A 258 17.25 -1.65 -1.68
N VAL A 259 18.10 -2.37 -0.93
CA VAL A 259 18.69 -1.88 0.32
C VAL A 259 19.64 -0.71 0.06
N ALA A 260 20.48 -0.78 -0.98
CA ALA A 260 21.43 0.28 -1.34
C ALA A 260 20.70 1.55 -1.80
N TYR A 261 19.67 1.40 -2.65
CA TYR A 261 18.81 2.50 -3.08
C TYR A 261 18.13 3.16 -1.86
N THR A 262 17.57 2.34 -0.97
CA THR A 262 16.88 2.85 0.23
C THR A 262 17.86 3.46 1.21
N LEU A 263 19.08 2.94 1.34
CA LEU A 263 20.15 3.53 2.16
C LEU A 263 20.55 4.90 1.63
N SER A 264 20.69 5.05 0.30
CA SER A 264 20.94 6.34 -0.35
C SER A 264 19.79 7.32 -0.08
N ALA A 265 18.55 6.87 -0.23
CA ALA A 265 17.36 7.69 0.02
C ALA A 265 17.12 8.01 1.51
N ALA A 266 17.48 7.12 2.43
CA ALA A 266 17.34 7.31 3.88
C ALA A 266 18.47 8.20 4.42
N SER A 267 19.66 8.12 3.85
CA SER A 267 20.77 9.04 4.14
C SER A 267 20.45 10.49 3.71
N TYR A 268 19.43 10.68 2.86
CA TYR A 268 18.92 11.98 2.41
C TYR A 268 18.07 12.71 3.47
N LYS A 269 17.49 12.01 4.47
CA LYS A 269 16.60 12.63 5.49
C LYS A 269 17.15 12.44 6.91
N LYS A 270 17.75 13.52 7.44
CA LYS A 270 18.17 13.83 8.84
C LYS A 270 19.52 13.27 9.38
N LYS A 271 20.58 14.11 9.20
CA LYS A 271 21.78 14.49 10.03
C LYS A 271 22.60 13.40 10.76
N ARG A 272 23.95 13.35 10.71
CA ARG A 272 25.02 14.23 10.17
C ARG A 272 26.21 13.36 9.68
N PRO A 273 26.84 13.64 8.52
CA PRO A 273 28.21 13.22 8.28
C PRO A 273 29.18 14.08 9.11
N ALA A 274 30.35 13.54 9.45
CA ALA A 274 31.40 14.24 10.19
C ALA A 274 31.97 15.49 9.47
N ASP A 275 31.58 15.72 8.20
CA ASP A 275 32.03 16.81 7.32
C ASP A 275 30.92 17.83 6.98
N SER A 276 30.00 18.12 7.91
CA SER A 276 28.94 19.10 7.65
C SER A 276 29.52 20.50 7.40
N LEU A 277 29.27 21.06 6.20
CA LEU A 277 29.66 22.43 5.83
C LEU A 277 28.83 23.52 6.53
N VAL A 278 27.90 23.15 7.42
CA VAL A 278 27.08 24.09 8.17
C VAL A 278 27.96 24.91 9.12
N GLY A 279 27.86 26.23 9.03
CA GLY A 279 28.72 27.20 9.71
C GLY A 279 29.90 27.68 8.85
N THR A 280 30.16 27.08 7.70
CA THR A 280 31.17 27.56 6.75
C THR A 280 30.64 28.76 5.96
N ILE A 281 31.52 29.74 5.73
CA ILE A 281 31.24 30.87 4.84
C ILE A 281 31.86 30.59 3.47
N VAL A 282 31.02 30.34 2.49
CA VAL A 282 31.39 30.10 1.10
C VAL A 282 31.63 31.43 0.40
N ASP A 283 32.77 31.53 -0.30
CA ASP A 283 33.16 32.71 -1.10
C ASP A 283 33.04 34.04 -0.33
N THR A 284 33.35 34.02 0.97
CA THR A 284 33.23 35.16 1.91
C THR A 284 31.84 35.78 2.03
N LYS A 285 30.81 35.19 1.41
CA LYS A 285 29.51 35.80 1.21
C LYS A 285 28.33 34.93 1.64
N TRP A 286 28.42 33.61 1.54
CA TRP A 286 27.28 32.72 1.80
C TRP A 286 27.55 31.86 3.03
N GLU A 287 26.92 32.21 4.15
CA GLU A 287 27.01 31.41 5.37
C GLU A 287 26.03 30.24 5.27
N ILE A 288 26.54 29.01 5.31
CA ILE A 288 25.69 27.82 5.29
C ILE A 288 25.04 27.64 6.66
N VAL A 289 23.71 27.67 6.68
CA VAL A 289 22.92 27.56 7.92
C VAL A 289 22.18 26.23 8.05
N ASP A 290 21.88 25.56 6.95
CA ASP A 290 21.33 24.21 6.98
C ASP A 290 21.62 23.44 5.69
N GLU A 291 21.50 22.12 5.75
CA GLU A 291 21.53 21.24 4.57
C GLU A 291 20.09 20.86 4.22
N LEU A 292 19.69 21.15 2.98
CA LEU A 292 18.33 20.93 2.48
C LEU A 292 18.18 19.58 1.76
N GLY A 293 19.27 19.03 1.21
CA GLY A 293 19.26 17.72 0.56
C GLY A 293 20.61 17.36 -0.06
N HIS A 294 20.85 16.08 -0.32
CA HIS A 294 22.11 15.56 -0.82
C HIS A 294 21.90 14.59 -2.00
N GLY A 295 22.09 15.05 -3.23
CA GLY A 295 22.02 14.21 -4.43
C GLY A 295 23.36 13.57 -4.79
N HIS A 296 23.33 12.62 -5.74
CA HIS A 296 24.50 11.82 -6.15
C HIS A 296 25.68 12.64 -6.73
N PHE A 297 25.40 13.82 -7.29
CA PHE A 297 26.40 14.70 -7.90
C PHE A 297 26.43 16.10 -7.30
N ALA A 298 25.49 16.40 -6.41
CA ALA A 298 25.33 17.73 -5.85
C ALA A 298 24.56 17.72 -4.53
N SER A 299 24.98 18.56 -3.60
CA SER A 299 24.33 18.81 -2.32
C SER A 299 23.72 20.21 -2.29
N THR A 300 22.57 20.35 -1.67
CA THR A 300 21.80 21.59 -1.59
C THR A 300 21.72 22.07 -0.14
N TYR A 301 21.99 23.35 0.07
CA TYR A 301 22.11 23.99 1.37
C TYR A 301 21.25 25.24 1.45
N LYS A 302 20.77 25.55 2.65
CA LYS A 302 20.21 26.85 3.00
C LYS A 302 21.37 27.75 3.42
N VAL A 303 21.44 28.94 2.85
CA VAL A 303 22.50 29.91 3.15
C VAL A 303 21.94 31.29 3.47
N LEU A 304 22.67 32.05 4.29
CA LEU A 304 22.43 33.47 4.51
C LEU A 304 23.49 34.30 3.78
N GLU A 305 23.09 35.44 3.22
CA GLU A 305 24.06 36.41 2.71
C GLU A 305 24.76 37.11 3.90
N ALA A 306 26.08 36.96 4.00
CA ALA A 306 26.89 37.44 5.11
C ALA A 306 26.67 38.94 5.35
N GLY A 307 26.28 39.27 6.58
CA GLY A 307 25.97 40.65 6.99
C GLY A 307 24.57 41.15 6.58
N ARG A 308 23.70 40.29 6.05
CA ARG A 308 22.29 40.58 5.71
C ARG A 308 21.37 39.46 6.22
N GLU A 309 20.07 39.74 6.27
CA GLU A 309 19.04 38.77 6.70
C GLU A 309 18.45 37.94 5.53
N ASN A 310 18.95 38.14 4.31
CA ASN A 310 18.42 37.45 3.13
C ASN A 310 18.85 35.98 3.12
N THR A 311 17.87 35.10 2.86
CA THR A 311 18.07 33.64 2.78
C THR A 311 18.05 33.18 1.33
N TYR A 312 18.95 32.26 0.99
CA TYR A 312 19.12 31.68 -0.35
C TYR A 312 19.32 30.16 -0.28
N THR A 313 19.20 29.50 -1.43
CA THR A 313 19.55 28.09 -1.62
C THR A 313 20.87 28.00 -2.36
N LEU A 314 21.85 27.27 -1.83
CA LEU A 314 23.14 27.03 -2.47
C LEU A 314 23.27 25.56 -2.86
N LYS A 315 23.52 25.28 -4.14
CA LYS A 315 23.77 23.93 -4.66
C LYS A 315 25.25 23.76 -4.97
N PHE A 316 25.92 22.86 -4.27
CA PHE A 316 27.31 22.47 -4.47
C PHE A 316 27.39 21.21 -5.31
N PHE A 317 28.25 21.18 -6.32
CA PHE A 317 28.54 19.98 -7.09
C PHE A 317 29.75 19.25 -6.50
N ASP A 318 29.78 17.92 -6.64
CA ASP A 318 30.87 17.12 -6.12
C ASP A 318 32.20 17.44 -6.79
N LYS A 319 33.28 17.29 -6.02
CA LYS A 319 34.64 17.67 -6.43
C LYS A 319 35.08 16.92 -7.69
N GLN A 320 34.74 15.63 -7.79
CA GLN A 320 35.09 14.78 -8.94
C GLN A 320 34.48 15.27 -10.25
N ILE A 321 33.31 15.90 -10.21
CA ILE A 321 32.62 16.42 -11.39
C ILE A 321 33.03 17.87 -11.66
N SER A 322 33.11 18.67 -10.59
CA SER A 322 33.52 20.06 -10.67
C SER A 322 34.89 20.23 -11.33
N GLN A 323 35.81 19.27 -11.18
CA GLN A 323 37.14 19.34 -11.77
C GLN A 323 37.18 19.03 -13.29
N LYS A 324 36.09 18.57 -13.90
CA LYS A 324 36.06 18.27 -15.34
C LYS A 324 35.77 19.55 -16.13
N GLU A 325 36.67 19.94 -17.04
CA GLU A 325 36.51 21.17 -17.82
C GLU A 325 35.28 21.13 -18.74
N GLU A 326 34.92 19.95 -19.26
CA GLU A 326 33.72 19.80 -20.10
C GLU A 326 32.45 20.05 -19.29
N PHE A 327 32.38 19.58 -18.04
CA PHE A 327 31.27 19.85 -17.12
C PHE A 327 31.08 21.34 -16.89
N VAL A 328 32.17 22.05 -16.56
CA VAL A 328 32.12 23.49 -16.27
C VAL A 328 31.68 24.29 -17.49
N ARG A 329 32.17 23.91 -18.69
CA ARG A 329 31.74 24.54 -19.94
C ARG A 329 30.25 24.33 -20.19
N ALA A 330 29.78 23.08 -20.09
CA ALA A 330 28.37 22.73 -20.25
C ALA A 330 27.48 23.49 -19.26
N MET A 331 27.89 23.52 -17.98
CA MET A 331 27.18 24.24 -16.91
C MET A 331 27.08 25.74 -17.19
N ASN A 332 28.16 26.37 -17.64
CA ASN A 332 28.15 27.81 -17.94
C ASN A 332 27.23 28.13 -19.13
N ASN A 333 27.19 27.29 -20.16
CA ASN A 333 26.30 27.45 -21.30
C ASN A 333 24.83 27.36 -20.86
N ASP A 334 24.48 26.33 -20.08
CA ASP A 334 23.12 26.16 -19.57
C ASP A 334 22.70 27.29 -18.60
N MET A 335 23.62 27.74 -17.74
CA MET A 335 23.35 28.85 -16.82
C MET A 335 23.16 30.19 -17.54
N PHE A 336 23.91 30.45 -18.62
CA PHE A 336 23.73 31.67 -19.41
C PHE A 336 22.31 31.76 -19.96
N ALA A 337 21.77 30.67 -20.51
CA ALA A 337 20.38 30.62 -20.96
C ALA A 337 19.39 30.91 -19.82
N ARG A 338 19.65 30.37 -18.62
CA ARG A 338 18.78 30.60 -17.44
C ARG A 338 18.80 32.03 -16.89
N THR A 339 19.90 32.77 -17.00
CA THR A 339 19.95 34.15 -16.48
C THR A 339 18.96 35.09 -17.18
N GLN A 340 18.47 34.72 -18.36
CA GLN A 340 17.47 35.48 -19.11
C GLN A 340 16.04 35.28 -18.59
N ILE A 341 15.81 34.26 -17.75
CA ILE A 341 14.49 33.97 -17.19
C ILE A 341 14.22 34.91 -16.02
N ARG A 342 13.23 35.79 -16.19
CA ARG A 342 12.71 36.68 -15.14
C ARG A 342 11.20 36.50 -15.05
N HIS A 343 10.75 35.69 -14.10
CA HIS A 343 9.35 35.44 -13.83
C HIS A 343 9.11 35.36 -12.31
N PRO A 344 8.05 35.98 -11.76
CA PRO A 344 7.80 36.01 -10.31
C PRO A 344 7.62 34.63 -9.68
N GLN A 345 7.24 33.61 -10.47
CA GLN A 345 7.01 32.23 -10.02
C GLN A 345 8.04 31.24 -10.57
N VAL A 346 9.22 31.73 -10.95
CA VAL A 346 10.37 30.90 -11.32
C VAL A 346 11.54 31.29 -10.43
N VAL A 347 12.20 30.29 -9.84
CA VAL A 347 13.34 30.49 -8.95
C VAL A 347 14.50 31.11 -9.73
N ASN A 348 14.98 32.28 -9.29
CA ASN A 348 16.06 32.97 -9.99
C ASN A 348 17.43 32.41 -9.61
N LEU A 349 18.32 32.33 -10.60
CA LEU A 349 19.75 32.18 -10.36
C LEU A 349 20.33 33.54 -9.91
N ILE A 350 20.92 33.55 -8.72
CA ILE A 350 21.48 34.73 -8.05
C ILE A 350 22.98 34.85 -8.31
N ALA A 351 23.71 33.75 -8.16
CA ALA A 351 25.15 33.71 -8.35
C ALA A 351 25.63 32.30 -8.73
N SER A 352 26.83 32.23 -9.29
CA SER A 352 27.59 31.00 -9.47
C SER A 352 29.06 31.26 -9.15
N GLY A 353 29.80 30.23 -8.77
CA GLY A 353 31.20 30.39 -8.42
C GLY A 353 31.90 29.10 -8.04
N TRP A 354 33.05 29.26 -7.39
CA TRP A 354 33.92 28.16 -6.95
C TRP A 354 34.29 28.31 -5.48
N HIS A 355 34.33 27.19 -4.77
CA HIS A 355 34.84 27.14 -3.41
C HIS A 355 35.41 25.74 -3.15
N ASP A 356 36.67 25.66 -2.68
CA ASP A 356 37.39 24.41 -2.40
C ASP A 356 37.30 23.34 -3.51
N ASP A 357 37.56 23.77 -4.75
CA ASP A 357 37.47 22.98 -5.99
C ASP A 357 36.07 22.45 -6.34
N ARG A 358 35.03 22.97 -5.70
CA ARG A 358 33.62 22.65 -6.00
C ARG A 358 32.94 23.82 -6.70
N TYR A 359 32.24 23.52 -7.78
CA TYR A 359 31.38 24.49 -8.44
C TYR A 359 30.09 24.65 -7.63
N TYR A 360 29.60 25.88 -7.49
CA TYR A 360 28.36 26.16 -6.77
C TYR A 360 27.43 27.11 -7.53
N LEU A 361 26.13 26.97 -7.27
CA LEU A 361 25.06 27.84 -7.75
C LEU A 361 24.23 28.34 -6.56
N VAL A 362 23.77 29.58 -6.62
CA VAL A 362 22.92 30.21 -5.60
C VAL A 362 21.60 30.63 -6.21
N PHE A 363 20.51 30.30 -5.56
CA PHE A 363 19.13 30.52 -6.00
C PHE A 363 18.30 31.22 -4.92
N ASP A 364 17.16 31.78 -5.29
CA ASP A 364 16.14 32.20 -4.33
C ASP A 364 15.72 31.01 -3.43
N PHE A 365 15.56 31.26 -2.12
CA PHE A 365 15.10 30.25 -1.18
C PHE A 365 13.57 30.23 -1.10
N ILE A 366 12.98 29.09 -1.45
CA ILE A 366 11.57 28.75 -1.17
C ILE A 366 11.58 27.55 -0.21
N PRO A 367 10.91 27.63 0.94
CA PRO A 367 11.16 26.72 2.06
C PRO A 367 10.60 25.31 1.92
N LEU A 368 9.57 25.10 1.11
CA LEU A 368 8.91 23.80 0.97
C LEU A 368 8.81 23.42 -0.51
N SER A 369 9.01 22.14 -0.80
CA SER A 369 8.64 21.54 -2.09
C SER A 369 7.27 20.86 -1.99
N LEU A 370 6.63 20.60 -3.13
CA LEU A 370 5.43 19.80 -3.20
C LEU A 370 5.71 18.36 -2.75
N ALA A 371 6.92 17.84 -2.98
CA ALA A 371 7.34 16.55 -2.41
C ALA A 371 7.31 16.56 -0.88
N ASP A 372 7.74 17.66 -0.23
CA ASP A 372 7.68 17.78 1.24
C ASP A 372 6.24 17.78 1.74
N ILE A 373 5.33 18.47 1.04
CA ILE A 373 3.90 18.45 1.37
C ILE A 373 3.33 17.03 1.24
N LEU A 374 3.69 16.31 0.17
CA LEU A 374 3.22 14.95 -0.07
C LEU A 374 3.77 13.90 0.91
N VAL A 375 4.72 14.26 1.80
CA VAL A 375 5.14 13.39 2.90
C VAL A 375 4.07 13.35 3.98
N ASP A 376 3.57 14.52 4.38
CA ASP A 376 2.59 14.68 5.45
C ASP A 376 1.15 14.49 4.92
N GLU A 377 0.90 14.86 3.66
CA GLU A 377 -0.37 14.71 2.96
C GLU A 377 -0.17 13.86 1.70
N PRO A 378 -0.10 12.51 1.81
CA PRO A 378 0.23 11.64 0.69
C PRO A 378 -0.67 11.83 -0.53
N GLN A 379 -1.93 12.21 -0.32
CA GLN A 379 -2.94 12.44 -1.33
C GLN A 379 -3.57 13.83 -1.10
N LEU A 380 -3.66 14.63 -2.16
CA LEU A 380 -4.33 15.93 -2.14
C LEU A 380 -5.78 15.81 -2.60
N THR A 381 -6.62 16.76 -2.19
CA THR A 381 -7.97 16.84 -2.73
C THR A 381 -7.93 17.14 -4.24
N PRO A 382 -8.95 16.71 -5.00
CA PRO A 382 -9.06 17.02 -6.43
C PRO A 382 -8.87 18.51 -6.77
N GLU A 383 -9.40 19.39 -5.91
CA GLU A 383 -9.31 20.84 -6.09
C GLU A 383 -7.88 21.36 -5.85
N GLN A 384 -7.20 20.86 -4.81
CA GLN A 384 -5.80 21.20 -4.54
C GLN A 384 -4.89 20.74 -5.68
N ALA A 385 -5.07 19.50 -6.15
CA ALA A 385 -4.32 18.93 -7.26
C ALA A 385 -4.51 19.75 -8.55
N LEU A 386 -5.76 20.05 -8.93
CA LEU A 386 -6.06 20.90 -10.09
C LEU A 386 -5.49 22.30 -9.94
N ARG A 387 -5.55 22.91 -8.75
CA ARG A 387 -5.00 24.25 -8.51
C ARG A 387 -3.49 24.27 -8.77
N ILE A 388 -2.77 23.27 -8.27
CA ILE A 388 -1.33 23.11 -8.49
C ILE A 388 -1.05 22.92 -9.98
N VAL A 389 -1.69 21.94 -10.63
CA VAL A 389 -1.48 21.64 -12.05
C VAL A 389 -1.82 22.86 -12.91
N ARG A 390 -2.94 23.55 -12.66
CA ARG A 390 -3.34 24.76 -13.38
C ARG A 390 -2.27 25.85 -13.27
N ARG A 391 -1.82 26.16 -12.06
CA ARG A 391 -0.79 27.19 -11.83
C ARG A 391 0.53 26.80 -12.50
N THR A 392 0.95 25.54 -12.40
CA THR A 392 2.18 25.06 -13.04
C THR A 392 2.10 25.24 -14.55
N THR A 393 0.98 24.83 -15.14
CA THR A 393 0.72 24.99 -16.57
C THR A 393 0.70 26.46 -17.00
N THR A 394 0.14 27.38 -16.20
CA THR A 394 0.16 28.82 -16.50
C THR A 394 1.59 29.38 -16.54
N ILE A 395 2.48 28.94 -15.65
CA ILE A 395 3.89 29.36 -15.66
C ILE A 395 4.58 28.84 -16.92
N LEU A 396 4.36 27.58 -17.28
CA LEU A 396 4.94 26.95 -18.47
C LEU A 396 4.44 27.60 -19.77
N GLU A 397 3.13 27.91 -19.85
CA GLU A 397 2.51 28.62 -20.97
C GLU A 397 3.17 29.99 -21.20
N TYR A 398 3.40 30.74 -20.11
CA TYR A 398 4.10 32.02 -20.18
C TYR A 398 5.52 31.87 -20.74
N LEU A 399 6.31 30.95 -20.18
CA LEU A 399 7.72 30.74 -20.57
C LEU A 399 7.82 30.31 -22.04
N HIS A 400 6.96 29.40 -22.46
CA HIS A 400 6.90 28.90 -23.82
C HIS A 400 6.48 29.99 -24.81
N ARG A 401 5.41 30.74 -24.53
CA ARG A 401 4.93 31.82 -25.41
C ARG A 401 5.95 32.95 -25.58
N LYS A 402 6.81 33.17 -24.58
CA LYS A 402 7.90 34.14 -24.65
C LYS A 402 9.15 33.63 -25.37
N GLY A 403 9.16 32.36 -25.79
CA GLY A 403 10.31 31.72 -26.41
C GLY A 403 11.49 31.54 -25.46
N ILE A 404 11.23 31.61 -24.15
CA ILE A 404 12.26 31.49 -23.11
C ILE A 404 12.68 30.03 -22.95
N LEU A 405 11.74 29.11 -23.12
CA LEU A 405 11.94 27.68 -22.90
C LEU A 405 11.00 26.88 -23.81
N LYS A 406 11.50 25.79 -24.40
CA LYS A 406 10.70 24.87 -25.24
C LYS A 406 9.86 23.90 -24.40
N ALA A 407 10.47 23.31 -23.37
CA ALA A 407 9.85 22.46 -22.36
C ALA A 407 10.75 22.39 -21.11
N HIS A 408 10.19 22.11 -19.93
CA HIS A 408 10.90 22.05 -18.66
C HIS A 408 11.65 20.72 -18.47
N GLN A 409 11.03 19.61 -18.91
CA GLN A 409 11.61 18.26 -18.98
C GLN A 409 11.98 17.61 -17.63
N GLN A 410 11.70 18.26 -16.50
CA GLN A 410 11.97 17.74 -15.15
C GLN A 410 10.83 18.09 -14.17
N LEU A 411 9.59 18.13 -14.65
CA LEU A 411 8.44 18.40 -13.78
C LEU A 411 8.16 17.19 -12.90
N LYS A 412 8.29 17.38 -11.59
CA LYS A 412 8.02 16.40 -10.54
C LYS A 412 7.83 17.13 -9.20
N PRO A 413 7.28 16.48 -8.15
CA PRO A 413 6.97 17.14 -6.88
C PRO A 413 8.14 17.87 -6.23
N GLU A 414 9.38 17.39 -6.38
CA GLU A 414 10.57 18.02 -5.80
C GLU A 414 10.91 19.37 -6.45
N HIS A 415 10.45 19.60 -7.68
CA HIS A 415 10.79 20.79 -8.48
C HIS A 415 9.67 21.83 -8.53
N ILE A 416 8.57 21.59 -7.82
CA ILE A 416 7.48 22.53 -7.62
C ILE A 416 7.55 22.99 -6.17
N LEU A 417 8.04 24.21 -5.94
CA LEU A 417 8.19 24.78 -4.61
C LEU A 417 6.93 25.55 -4.21
N VAL A 418 6.62 25.56 -2.92
CA VAL A 418 5.40 26.15 -2.35
C VAL A 418 5.79 27.12 -1.23
N ASN A 419 5.14 28.29 -1.19
CA ASN A 419 5.37 29.24 -0.11
C ASN A 419 4.79 28.72 1.24
N PRO A 420 5.27 29.21 2.40
CA PRO A 420 4.77 28.80 3.71
C PRO A 420 3.26 28.98 3.93
N GLN A 421 2.63 29.89 3.18
CA GLN A 421 1.20 30.15 3.23
C GLN A 421 0.39 29.13 2.42
N GLY A 422 1.04 28.31 1.58
CA GLY A 422 0.40 27.28 0.76
C GLY A 422 -0.38 27.84 -0.44
N GLU A 423 -0.22 29.13 -0.74
CA GLU A 423 -1.02 29.84 -1.73
C GLU A 423 -0.33 29.91 -3.10
N ASP A 424 0.99 30.09 -3.15
CA ASP A 424 1.74 30.26 -4.40
C ASP A 424 2.73 29.12 -4.65
N ILE A 425 2.92 28.82 -5.94
CA ILE A 425 3.88 27.84 -6.43
C ILE A 425 5.00 28.51 -7.22
N PHE A 426 6.19 27.90 -7.20
CA PHE A 426 7.38 28.34 -7.89
C PHE A 426 8.05 27.16 -8.60
N LEU A 427 8.49 27.33 -9.84
CA LEU A 427 9.22 26.28 -10.57
C LEU A 427 10.74 26.44 -10.41
N THR A 428 11.42 25.32 -10.19
CA THR A 428 12.89 25.21 -10.07
C THR A 428 13.44 24.06 -10.92
N ASP A 429 14.78 23.92 -10.97
CA ASP A 429 15.46 22.71 -11.47
C ASP A 429 15.03 22.22 -12.87
N PHE A 430 14.86 23.17 -13.81
CA PHE A 430 14.81 22.90 -15.26
C PHE A 430 15.98 22.01 -15.75
N ARG A 431 15.78 21.20 -16.79
CA ARG A 431 16.88 20.42 -17.37
C ARG A 431 18.00 21.34 -17.87
N LEU A 432 19.24 20.95 -17.61
CA LEU A 432 20.45 21.61 -18.11
C LEU A 432 20.95 20.76 -19.28
N GLU A 433 20.64 21.12 -20.52
CA GLU A 433 20.76 20.23 -21.67
C GLU A 433 22.18 19.72 -21.90
N GLU A 434 23.16 20.63 -21.90
CA GLU A 434 24.57 20.26 -22.11
C GLU A 434 25.13 19.54 -20.88
N THR A 435 24.79 20.02 -19.68
CA THR A 435 25.26 19.45 -18.41
C THR A 435 24.75 18.03 -18.21
N SER A 436 23.46 17.81 -18.46
CA SER A 436 22.81 16.51 -18.37
C SER A 436 23.44 15.51 -19.34
N ARG A 437 23.61 15.91 -20.61
CA ARG A 437 24.26 15.05 -21.62
C ARG A 437 25.66 14.63 -21.18
N PHE A 438 26.46 15.58 -20.71
CA PHE A 438 27.79 15.30 -20.20
C PHE A 438 27.78 14.27 -19.06
N ILE A 439 26.92 14.46 -18.05
CA ILE A 439 26.85 13.55 -16.90
C ILE A 439 26.45 12.13 -17.34
N GLN A 440 25.51 12.02 -18.28
CA GLN A 440 25.05 10.74 -18.79
C GLN A 440 26.13 10.02 -19.61
N GLU A 441 26.80 10.72 -20.52
CA GLU A 441 27.89 10.17 -21.35
C GLU A 441 29.10 9.71 -20.49
N GLU A 442 29.44 10.50 -19.47
CA GLU A 442 30.67 10.30 -18.69
C GLU A 442 30.50 9.30 -17.55
N PHE A 443 29.31 9.23 -16.93
CA PHE A 443 29.08 8.41 -15.74
C PHE A 443 28.08 7.28 -15.93
N GLY A 444 27.38 7.19 -17.06
CA GLY A 444 26.46 6.08 -17.38
C GLY A 444 25.28 5.94 -16.42
N LEU A 445 25.00 6.98 -15.61
CA LEU A 445 23.97 6.98 -14.60
C LEU A 445 22.72 7.73 -15.08
N PRO A 446 21.50 7.22 -14.80
CA PRO A 446 20.29 7.94 -15.10
C PRO A 446 20.23 9.25 -14.31
N LEU A 447 19.94 10.34 -15.00
CA LEU A 447 19.99 11.72 -14.47
C LEU A 447 18.87 12.05 -13.47
N SER A 448 17.79 11.27 -13.46
CA SER A 448 16.64 11.45 -12.57
C SER A 448 15.78 10.19 -12.45
N SER A 449 14.85 10.22 -11.49
CA SER A 449 13.65 9.37 -11.48
C SER A 449 12.87 9.51 -12.81
N TYR A 450 12.59 8.40 -13.49
CA TYR A 450 11.87 8.36 -14.78
C TYR A 450 10.34 8.46 -14.66
N GLN A 451 9.79 8.45 -13.44
CA GLN A 451 8.37 8.32 -13.10
C GLN A 451 7.48 9.40 -13.75
N TYR A 452 8.07 10.50 -14.20
CA TYR A 452 7.39 11.63 -14.83
C TYR A 452 7.88 11.89 -16.27
N SER A 453 8.86 11.13 -16.76
CA SER A 453 9.51 11.36 -18.04
C SER A 453 8.62 10.94 -19.21
N ALA A 454 8.49 11.81 -20.21
CA ALA A 454 7.75 11.49 -21.42
C ALA A 454 8.54 10.48 -22.30
N PRO A 455 7.85 9.64 -23.10
CA PRO A 455 8.48 8.67 -24.01
C PRO A 455 9.61 9.23 -24.88
N GLU A 456 9.42 10.43 -25.44
CA GLU A 456 10.41 11.10 -26.29
C GLU A 456 11.67 11.55 -25.54
N ILE A 457 11.59 11.76 -24.22
CA ILE A 457 12.78 12.01 -23.38
C ILE A 457 13.55 10.71 -23.16
N ILE A 458 12.84 9.59 -23.05
CA ILE A 458 13.40 8.26 -22.74
C ILE A 458 14.09 7.67 -23.98
N ASN A 459 13.49 7.79 -25.16
CA ASN A 459 14.05 7.29 -26.41
C ASN A 459 15.14 8.20 -27.02
N GLU A 460 15.25 9.45 -26.56
CA GLU A 460 16.18 10.47 -27.08
C GLU A 460 16.02 10.79 -28.58
N ASP A 461 14.88 10.47 -29.19
CA ASP A 461 14.65 10.54 -30.64
C ASP A 461 13.47 11.43 -31.08
N GLY A 462 12.74 12.04 -30.14
CA GLY A 462 11.55 12.86 -30.42
C GLY A 462 11.76 14.38 -30.28
N GLU A 463 10.88 15.16 -30.94
CA GLU A 463 10.86 16.62 -30.78
C GLU A 463 10.33 17.01 -29.39
N ILE A 464 11.15 17.74 -28.63
CA ILE A 464 10.79 18.23 -27.31
C ILE A 464 10.00 19.55 -27.41
N GLY A 465 8.84 19.61 -26.75
CA GLY A 465 7.97 20.79 -26.71
C GLY A 465 6.89 20.73 -25.64
N PRO A 466 5.84 21.58 -25.70
CA PRO A 466 4.75 21.57 -24.73
C PRO A 466 4.12 20.19 -24.45
N PRO A 467 3.88 19.32 -25.45
CA PRO A 467 3.35 17.97 -25.20
C PRO A 467 4.22 17.12 -24.25
N THR A 468 5.52 17.38 -24.18
CA THR A 468 6.46 16.69 -23.29
C THR A 468 6.20 17.02 -21.83
N ASP A 469 6.03 18.30 -21.51
CA ASP A 469 5.67 18.71 -20.15
C ASP A 469 4.24 18.35 -19.78
N ILE A 470 3.32 18.35 -20.76
CA ILE A 470 1.92 17.95 -20.54
C ILE A 470 1.84 16.49 -20.12
N TYR A 471 2.69 15.62 -20.67
CA TYR A 471 2.81 14.24 -20.19
C TYR A 471 3.21 14.17 -18.71
N ALA A 472 4.24 14.91 -18.33
CA ALA A 472 4.68 15.00 -16.93
C ALA A 472 3.62 15.63 -16.00
N LEU A 473 2.82 16.57 -16.51
CA LEU A 473 1.67 17.13 -15.78
C LEU A 473 0.55 16.10 -15.59
N GLY A 474 0.34 15.19 -16.56
CA GLY A 474 -0.60 14.07 -16.44
C GLY A 474 -0.18 13.05 -15.38
N THR A 475 1.11 12.66 -15.36
CA THR A 475 1.66 11.78 -14.31
C THR A 475 1.61 12.45 -12.93
N LEU A 476 1.93 13.75 -12.88
CA LEU A 476 1.82 14.54 -11.65
C LEU A 476 0.38 14.62 -11.16
N LEU A 477 -0.59 14.93 -12.04
CA LEU A 477 -2.00 14.99 -11.64
C LEU A 477 -2.46 13.65 -11.06
N TYR A 478 -2.09 12.52 -11.68
CA TYR A 478 -2.33 11.19 -11.13
C TYR A 478 -1.69 11.03 -9.73
N ARG A 479 -0.40 11.38 -9.59
CA ARG A 479 0.31 11.27 -8.30
C ARG A 479 -0.37 12.06 -7.21
N LEU A 480 -0.78 13.29 -7.49
CA LEU A 480 -1.39 14.19 -6.50
C LEU A 480 -2.73 13.66 -6.00
N VAL A 481 -3.53 13.03 -6.87
CA VAL A 481 -4.89 12.58 -6.53
C VAL A 481 -4.95 11.13 -6.04
N THR A 482 -3.92 10.31 -6.28
CA THR A 482 -3.87 8.91 -5.81
C THR A 482 -2.89 8.71 -4.66
N GLY A 483 -1.95 9.65 -4.48
CA GLY A 483 -0.84 9.57 -3.56
C GLY A 483 0.24 8.56 -3.91
N VAL A 484 0.20 8.00 -5.13
CA VAL A 484 1.18 7.05 -5.63
C VAL A 484 1.59 7.38 -7.07
N ASP A 485 2.84 7.11 -7.44
CA ASP A 485 3.30 7.31 -8.82
C ASP A 485 2.60 6.31 -9.76
N LEU A 486 2.19 6.75 -10.95
CA LEU A 486 1.52 5.90 -11.94
C LEU A 486 2.47 4.84 -12.51
N PHE A 487 3.63 5.29 -12.95
CA PHE A 487 4.64 4.45 -13.57
C PHE A 487 5.63 3.97 -12.51
N LYS A 488 5.38 2.78 -11.98
CA LYS A 488 6.26 2.11 -11.00
C LYS A 488 6.95 0.90 -11.63
N GLY A 489 8.15 0.60 -11.17
CA GLY A 489 8.96 -0.51 -11.68
C GLY A 489 9.99 -0.93 -10.63
N LYS A 490 10.48 -2.17 -10.72
CA LYS A 490 11.51 -2.67 -9.81
C LYS A 490 12.88 -2.10 -10.19
N LEU A 491 13.08 -1.86 -11.49
CA LEU A 491 14.24 -1.20 -12.07
C LEU A 491 13.84 0.10 -12.80
N PRO A 492 14.77 1.05 -12.98
CA PRO A 492 14.54 2.21 -13.84
C PRO A 492 14.06 1.80 -15.25
N GLN A 493 14.61 0.70 -15.79
CA GLN A 493 14.22 0.16 -17.08
C GLN A 493 12.75 -0.28 -17.12
N ASP A 494 12.21 -0.84 -16.04
CA ASP A 494 10.79 -1.23 -15.98
C ASP A 494 9.88 0.01 -16.04
N VAL A 495 10.29 1.09 -15.36
CA VAL A 495 9.56 2.37 -15.38
C VAL A 495 9.62 2.95 -16.79
N MET A 496 10.80 2.97 -17.41
CA MET A 496 11.00 3.41 -18.79
C MET A 496 10.15 2.59 -19.77
N ASP A 497 10.21 1.28 -19.69
CA ASP A 497 9.47 0.37 -20.56
C ASP A 497 7.96 0.58 -20.43
N LYS A 498 7.45 0.89 -19.24
CA LYS A 498 6.03 1.24 -19.05
C LYS A 498 5.69 2.60 -19.66
N HIS A 499 6.56 3.60 -19.50
CA HIS A 499 6.36 4.88 -20.18
C HIS A 499 6.31 4.71 -21.69
N LEU A 500 7.15 3.84 -22.26
CA LEU A 500 7.20 3.58 -23.70
C LEU A 500 6.03 2.73 -24.20
N ASN A 501 5.71 1.64 -23.50
CA ASN A 501 4.92 0.55 -24.10
C ASN A 501 3.61 0.22 -23.37
N TRP A 502 3.45 0.61 -22.10
CA TRP A 502 2.27 0.24 -21.33
C TRP A 502 1.17 1.31 -21.40
N ASP A 503 -0.05 0.91 -21.74
CA ASP A 503 -1.23 1.79 -21.73
C ASP A 503 -1.80 1.92 -20.30
N PRO A 504 -1.72 3.10 -19.66
CA PRO A 504 -2.21 3.29 -18.29
C PRO A 504 -3.73 3.46 -18.21
N LYS A 505 -4.46 3.45 -19.32
CA LYS A 505 -5.89 3.78 -19.36
C LYS A 505 -6.73 2.93 -18.41
N GLU A 506 -6.51 1.61 -18.38
CA GLU A 506 -7.26 0.72 -17.48
C GLU A 506 -6.96 1.02 -16.01
N GLU A 507 -5.69 1.27 -15.65
CA GLU A 507 -5.28 1.66 -14.30
C GLU A 507 -5.96 2.95 -13.86
N ILE A 508 -5.99 3.96 -14.74
CA ILE A 508 -6.59 5.27 -14.45
C ILE A 508 -8.12 5.16 -14.29
N VAL A 509 -8.77 4.41 -15.18
CA VAL A 509 -10.22 4.25 -15.19
C VAL A 509 -10.71 3.43 -13.98
N ASN A 510 -9.96 2.40 -13.58
CA ASN A 510 -10.34 1.51 -12.49
C ASN A 510 -9.97 2.06 -11.09
N ASN A 511 -9.14 3.10 -11.03
CA ASN A 511 -8.73 3.69 -9.75
C ASN A 511 -9.82 4.63 -9.19
N GLN A 512 -10.53 4.15 -8.16
CA GLN A 512 -11.63 4.86 -7.50
C GLN A 512 -11.21 6.17 -6.81
N ASN A 513 -9.91 6.33 -6.51
CA ASN A 513 -9.37 7.56 -5.91
C ASN A 513 -9.22 8.70 -6.93
N ILE A 514 -9.30 8.40 -8.23
CA ILE A 514 -9.23 9.41 -9.28
C ILE A 514 -10.66 9.87 -9.62
N PRO A 515 -10.99 11.15 -9.42
CA PRO A 515 -12.25 11.68 -9.90
C PRO A 515 -12.37 11.48 -11.40
N MET A 516 -13.45 10.85 -11.85
CA MET A 516 -13.67 10.58 -13.29
C MET A 516 -13.57 11.80 -14.20
N VAL A 517 -13.83 13.01 -13.67
CA VAL A 517 -13.59 14.26 -14.40
C VAL A 517 -12.12 14.43 -14.82
N PHE A 518 -11.17 13.78 -14.14
CA PHE A 518 -9.74 13.81 -14.45
C PHE A 518 -9.31 12.69 -15.38
N HIS A 519 -10.13 11.65 -15.59
CA HIS A 519 -9.75 10.49 -16.41
C HIS A 519 -9.35 10.93 -17.82
N ASP A 520 -10.22 11.68 -18.50
CA ASP A 520 -9.98 12.11 -19.88
C ASP A 520 -8.73 13.00 -19.98
N ILE A 521 -8.52 13.91 -19.02
CA ILE A 521 -7.36 14.81 -19.00
C ILE A 521 -6.07 14.01 -18.76
N ILE A 522 -6.04 13.10 -17.78
CA ILE A 522 -4.87 12.28 -17.48
C ILE A 522 -4.56 11.36 -18.66
N ILE A 523 -5.56 10.63 -19.18
CA ILE A 523 -5.38 9.69 -20.30
C ILE A 523 -4.85 10.43 -21.54
N LYS A 524 -5.48 11.54 -21.92
CA LYS A 524 -5.05 12.33 -23.09
C LYS A 524 -3.66 12.93 -22.90
N SER A 525 -3.28 13.30 -21.68
CA SER A 525 -1.91 13.77 -21.40
C SER A 525 -0.87 12.67 -21.53
N LEU A 526 -1.25 11.42 -21.29
CA LEU A 526 -0.36 10.25 -21.24
C LEU A 526 -0.30 9.44 -22.55
N GLU A 527 -0.92 9.95 -23.63
CA GLU A 527 -0.77 9.38 -24.97
C GLU A 527 0.73 9.25 -25.33
N LYS A 528 1.11 8.15 -25.98
CA LYS A 528 2.54 7.87 -26.23
C LYS A 528 3.11 8.83 -27.27
N GLU A 529 2.40 9.02 -28.37
CA GLU A 529 2.76 9.94 -29.42
C GLU A 529 2.39 11.39 -29.03
N PRO A 530 3.36 12.35 -29.02
CA PRO A 530 3.11 13.74 -28.65
C PRO A 530 1.95 14.42 -29.38
N GLU A 531 1.73 14.10 -30.66
CA GLU A 531 0.66 14.67 -31.49
C GLU A 531 -0.76 14.25 -31.07
N ASN A 532 -0.90 13.16 -30.32
CA ASN A 532 -2.18 12.68 -29.79
C ASN A 532 -2.52 13.33 -28.44
N ARG A 533 -1.55 13.99 -27.80
CA ARG A 533 -1.74 14.76 -26.57
C ARG A 533 -2.38 16.12 -26.87
N TYR A 534 -2.44 16.98 -25.86
CA TYR A 534 -2.75 18.38 -26.07
C TYR A 534 -1.63 19.06 -26.86
N PRO A 535 -1.95 19.82 -27.92
CA PRO A 535 -0.93 20.43 -28.79
C PRO A 535 -0.13 21.52 -28.09
N ASP A 536 -0.72 22.18 -27.09
CA ASP A 536 -0.08 23.22 -26.30
C ASP A 536 -0.70 23.35 -24.90
N TYR A 537 -0.06 24.16 -24.05
CA TYR A 537 -0.53 24.43 -22.69
C TYR A 537 -1.91 25.14 -22.66
N THR A 538 -2.28 25.89 -23.71
CA THR A 538 -3.56 26.60 -23.79
C THR A 538 -4.72 25.60 -23.90
N ALA A 539 -4.57 24.60 -24.76
CA ALA A 539 -5.54 23.53 -24.94
C ALA A 539 -5.68 22.69 -23.66
N PHE A 540 -4.57 22.42 -22.96
CA PHE A 540 -4.61 21.71 -21.68
C PHE A 540 -5.30 22.54 -20.57
N LEU A 541 -5.01 23.84 -20.49
CA LEU A 541 -5.67 24.76 -19.55
C LEU A 541 -7.17 24.89 -19.81
N ALA A 542 -7.62 24.88 -21.07
CA ALA A 542 -9.04 24.99 -21.40
C ALA A 542 -9.88 23.88 -20.76
N ASP A 543 -9.40 22.63 -20.83
CA ASP A 543 -10.07 21.48 -20.21
C ASP A 543 -10.01 21.57 -18.66
N ILE A 544 -8.86 21.96 -18.09
CA ILE A 544 -8.74 22.18 -16.64
C ILE A 544 -9.69 23.28 -16.15
N VAL A 545 -9.84 24.38 -16.91
CA VAL A 545 -10.76 25.48 -16.59
C VAL A 545 -12.21 25.02 -16.69
N GLN A 546 -12.56 24.23 -17.70
CA GLN A 546 -13.89 23.64 -17.83
C GLN A 546 -14.25 22.75 -16.62
N LEU A 547 -13.27 22.03 -16.06
CA LEU A 547 -13.44 21.24 -14.84
C LEU A 547 -13.53 22.08 -13.56
N THR A 548 -12.84 23.22 -13.53
CA THR A 548 -12.77 24.08 -12.34
C THR A 548 -13.86 25.16 -12.28
N GLY A 549 -14.53 25.44 -13.41
CA GLY A 549 -15.70 26.32 -13.58
C GLY A 549 -15.71 27.53 -12.65
N ASP A 550 -15.17 28.67 -13.10
CA ASP A 550 -15.06 29.96 -12.40
C ASP A 550 -15.86 30.08 -11.08
N SER A 551 -15.26 29.66 -9.97
CA SER A 551 -14.97 30.50 -8.80
C SER A 551 -14.43 29.66 -7.64
N GLU A 552 -13.40 30.21 -7.01
CA GLU A 552 -12.73 29.71 -5.81
C GLU A 552 -13.71 29.69 -4.62
N SER A 553 -14.08 28.50 -4.12
CA SER A 553 -14.22 28.18 -2.68
C SER A 553 -14.79 26.76 -2.43
N ALA A 554 -13.97 25.93 -1.76
CA ALA A 554 -14.31 24.77 -0.91
C ALA A 554 -15.15 23.57 -1.44
N GLY A 555 -14.45 22.48 -1.80
CA GLY A 555 -14.64 21.11 -1.26
C GLY A 555 -15.66 20.13 -1.90
N GLY A 556 -15.15 19.13 -2.64
CA GLY A 556 -15.76 17.82 -2.88
C GLY A 556 -16.39 17.63 -4.26
N LEU A 557 -16.24 16.43 -4.85
CA LEU A 557 -16.86 15.96 -6.10
C LEU A 557 -18.18 16.71 -6.40
N LYS A 558 -18.18 17.59 -7.41
CA LYS A 558 -19.36 18.43 -7.69
C LYS A 558 -20.58 17.53 -7.95
N LEU A 559 -21.55 17.70 -7.06
CA LEU A 559 -22.96 17.36 -7.21
C LEU A 559 -23.46 17.74 -8.61
N ILE A 560 -24.36 16.94 -9.19
CA ILE A 560 -25.25 17.49 -10.22
C ILE A 560 -26.09 18.55 -9.50
N GLU A 561 -26.01 19.80 -9.95
CA GLU A 561 -26.68 20.92 -9.29
C GLU A 561 -28.19 20.70 -9.25
N THR A 562 -28.80 20.99 -8.10
CA THR A 562 -30.25 21.07 -7.96
C THR A 562 -30.79 22.10 -8.95
N GLY A 563 -31.89 21.80 -9.64
CA GLY A 563 -32.41 22.55 -10.77
C GLY A 563 -31.96 22.01 -12.14
N THR A 564 -30.98 21.10 -12.18
CA THR A 564 -30.55 20.44 -13.43
C THR A 564 -31.69 19.62 -14.02
N LYS A 565 -31.89 19.75 -15.34
CA LYS A 565 -32.82 18.93 -16.10
C LYS A 565 -32.13 17.68 -16.64
N ILE A 566 -32.72 16.52 -16.36
CA ILE A 566 -32.28 15.19 -16.81
C ILE A 566 -33.20 14.71 -17.91
N LYS A 567 -32.63 14.35 -19.07
CA LYS A 567 -33.31 13.94 -20.31
C LYS A 567 -34.36 14.97 -20.78
N GLY A 568 -34.28 16.21 -20.31
CA GLY A 568 -35.31 17.25 -20.48
C GLY A 568 -36.65 16.98 -19.77
N LYS A 569 -36.79 15.87 -19.05
CA LYS A 569 -38.05 15.39 -18.46
C LYS A 569 -38.12 15.49 -16.93
N TYR A 570 -36.98 15.48 -16.25
CA TYR A 570 -36.94 15.47 -14.80
C TYR A 570 -36.10 16.64 -14.29
N VAL A 571 -36.54 17.31 -13.23
CA VAL A 571 -35.78 18.36 -12.55
C VAL A 571 -35.33 17.81 -11.20
N LEU A 572 -34.04 17.95 -10.90
CA LEU A 572 -33.48 17.59 -9.59
C LEU A 572 -33.83 18.67 -8.56
N GLU A 573 -34.28 18.29 -7.37
CA GLU A 573 -34.61 19.24 -6.30
C GLU A 573 -33.65 19.14 -5.13
N GLU A 574 -33.45 17.92 -4.62
CA GLU A 574 -32.71 17.69 -3.39
C GLU A 574 -31.95 16.38 -3.50
N ARG A 575 -30.72 16.34 -2.98
CA ARG A 575 -29.97 15.09 -2.89
C ARG A 575 -30.40 14.32 -1.65
N ILE A 576 -30.64 13.02 -1.80
CA ILE A 576 -30.83 12.10 -0.69
C ILE A 576 -29.44 11.59 -0.27
N PRO A 577 -28.93 11.93 0.93
CA PRO A 577 -27.65 11.45 1.41
C PRO A 577 -27.76 9.95 1.75
N LEU A 578 -26.97 9.13 1.08
CA LEU A 578 -26.72 7.74 1.46
C LEU A 578 -25.34 7.59 2.07
N TYR A 579 -25.22 6.73 3.09
CA TYR A 579 -23.94 6.25 3.59
C TYR A 579 -23.29 5.35 2.52
N GLY A 580 -22.07 5.66 2.09
CA GLY A 580 -21.29 4.79 1.18
C GLY A 580 -21.04 5.26 -0.26
N GLY A 581 -21.40 6.50 -0.63
CA GLY A 581 -20.80 7.18 -1.80
C GLY A 581 -21.36 6.90 -3.21
N GLN A 582 -22.04 5.78 -3.47
CA GLN A 582 -22.77 5.49 -4.73
C GLN A 582 -23.95 4.52 -4.46
N PRO A 583 -25.03 4.55 -5.26
CA PRO A 583 -25.36 5.51 -6.31
C PRO A 583 -25.71 6.89 -5.73
N LEU A 584 -25.60 7.94 -6.54
CA LEU A 584 -26.11 9.27 -6.14
C LEU A 584 -27.63 9.30 -6.35
N ILE A 585 -28.38 9.61 -5.29
CA ILE A 585 -29.84 9.67 -5.37
C ILE A 585 -30.30 11.11 -5.20
N TYR A 586 -31.19 11.54 -6.09
CA TYR A 586 -31.87 12.82 -6.02
C TYR A 586 -33.37 12.62 -5.94
N ARG A 587 -34.01 13.39 -5.07
CA ARG A 587 -35.41 13.73 -5.18
C ARG A 587 -35.59 14.72 -6.32
N GLY A 588 -36.65 14.55 -7.08
CA GLY A 588 -37.03 15.46 -8.14
C GLY A 588 -38.47 15.24 -8.58
N TYR A 589 -38.86 15.87 -9.68
CA TYR A 589 -40.19 15.71 -10.27
C TYR A 589 -40.14 15.64 -11.79
N HIS A 590 -41.13 14.96 -12.37
CA HIS A 590 -41.34 14.95 -13.82
C HIS A 590 -41.96 16.28 -14.27
N THR A 591 -41.36 16.95 -15.26
CA THR A 591 -41.65 18.34 -15.63
C THR A 591 -43.05 18.58 -16.20
N GLN A 592 -43.70 17.54 -16.75
CA GLN A 592 -45.04 17.67 -17.35
C GLN A 592 -46.16 17.27 -16.39
N THR A 593 -45.90 16.33 -15.49
CA THR A 593 -46.93 15.74 -14.62
C THR A 593 -46.77 16.17 -13.17
N GLU A 594 -45.70 16.89 -12.85
CA GLU A 594 -45.31 17.31 -11.50
C GLU A 594 -45.23 16.13 -10.51
N THR A 595 -45.08 14.91 -11.03
CA THR A 595 -45.05 13.69 -10.23
C THR A 595 -43.70 13.60 -9.53
N PRO A 596 -43.66 13.46 -8.19
CA PRO A 596 -42.42 13.31 -7.47
C PRO A 596 -41.78 11.95 -7.77
N VAL A 597 -40.46 11.94 -7.93
CA VAL A 597 -39.65 10.77 -8.26
C VAL A 597 -38.33 10.77 -7.50
N MET A 598 -37.71 9.60 -7.41
CA MET A 598 -36.29 9.47 -7.04
C MET A 598 -35.48 9.07 -8.26
N ILE A 599 -34.35 9.75 -8.48
CA ILE A 599 -33.46 9.56 -9.63
C ILE A 599 -32.11 9.08 -9.11
N TRP A 600 -31.76 7.86 -9.52
CA TRP A 600 -30.59 7.13 -9.07
C TRP A 600 -29.54 7.18 -10.17
N PHE A 601 -28.39 7.80 -9.91
CA PHE A 601 -27.28 7.89 -10.84
C PHE A 601 -26.21 6.86 -10.52
N TYR A 602 -25.88 6.09 -11.55
CA TYR A 602 -24.84 5.08 -11.56
C TYR A 602 -23.72 5.51 -12.50
N LYS A 603 -22.50 5.49 -11.97
CA LYS A 603 -21.31 5.97 -12.66
C LYS A 603 -20.52 4.79 -13.21
N PHE A 604 -20.58 4.59 -14.51
CA PHE A 604 -19.80 3.58 -15.23
C PHE A 604 -19.01 4.23 -16.35
N THR A 605 -17.83 3.69 -16.65
CA THR A 605 -17.11 4.02 -17.88
C THR A 605 -17.96 3.62 -19.07
N ARG A 606 -18.19 4.56 -19.98
CA ARG A 606 -19.05 4.32 -21.14
C ARG A 606 -18.34 3.42 -22.15
N THR A 607 -18.56 2.11 -22.02
CA THR A 607 -18.17 1.09 -23.00
C THR A 607 -19.42 0.49 -23.66
N ARG A 608 -19.28 -0.11 -24.85
CA ARG A 608 -20.40 -0.82 -25.50
C ARG A 608 -20.92 -1.96 -24.64
N GLU A 609 -20.01 -2.66 -23.96
CA GLU A 609 -20.33 -3.74 -23.03
C GLU A 609 -21.17 -3.25 -21.84
N MET A 610 -20.82 -2.10 -21.25
CA MET A 610 -21.60 -1.52 -20.16
C MET A 610 -22.95 -0.96 -20.62
N GLU A 611 -23.04 -0.40 -21.83
CA GLU A 611 -24.33 -0.03 -22.41
C GLU A 611 -25.23 -1.27 -22.61
N ASP A 612 -24.67 -2.37 -23.11
CA ASP A 612 -25.40 -3.63 -23.31
C ASP A 612 -25.82 -4.26 -21.97
N LEU A 613 -24.93 -4.28 -20.97
CA LEU A 613 -25.22 -4.73 -19.61
C LEU A 613 -26.31 -3.88 -18.95
N PHE A 614 -26.21 -2.56 -19.04
CA PHE A 614 -27.21 -1.64 -18.50
C PHE A 614 -28.56 -1.83 -19.18
N ASN A 615 -28.60 -1.95 -20.50
CA ASN A 615 -29.84 -2.18 -21.25
C ASN A 615 -30.46 -3.56 -20.92
N LYS A 616 -29.62 -4.59 -20.72
CA LYS A 616 -30.08 -5.91 -20.26
C LYS A 616 -30.64 -5.83 -18.83
N ALA A 617 -29.94 -5.15 -17.93
CA ALA A 617 -30.37 -4.91 -16.55
C ALA A 617 -31.75 -4.25 -16.54
N VAL A 618 -31.89 -3.12 -17.23
CA VAL A 618 -33.15 -2.38 -17.38
C VAL A 618 -34.30 -3.28 -17.84
N LYS A 619 -34.06 -4.12 -18.86
CA LYS A 619 -35.09 -4.99 -19.41
C LYS A 619 -35.59 -6.02 -18.40
N GLU A 620 -34.71 -6.52 -17.54
CA GLU A 620 -35.05 -7.49 -16.48
C GLU A 620 -35.75 -6.76 -15.31
N ILE A 621 -35.15 -5.66 -14.83
CA ILE A 621 -35.63 -4.86 -13.70
C ILE A 621 -37.05 -4.31 -13.91
N THR A 622 -37.39 -3.89 -15.13
CA THR A 622 -38.72 -3.34 -15.45
C THR A 622 -39.84 -4.38 -15.47
N GLN A 623 -39.52 -5.68 -15.41
CA GLN A 623 -40.50 -6.76 -15.36
C GLN A 623 -40.94 -7.10 -13.92
N TYR A 624 -40.13 -6.78 -12.91
CA TYR A 624 -40.48 -7.01 -11.51
C TYR A 624 -41.63 -6.09 -11.08
N ASN A 625 -42.81 -6.66 -10.88
CA ASN A 625 -43.97 -5.96 -10.36
C ASN A 625 -44.47 -6.63 -9.09
N HIS A 626 -43.95 -6.20 -7.95
CA HIS A 626 -44.28 -6.75 -6.63
C HIS A 626 -44.69 -5.63 -5.65
N PRO A 627 -45.68 -5.85 -4.77
CA PRO A 627 -46.07 -4.87 -3.75
C PRO A 627 -44.89 -4.41 -2.89
N ASN A 628 -43.90 -5.28 -2.63
CA ASN A 628 -42.73 -4.98 -1.79
C ASN A 628 -41.42 -4.71 -2.56
N ILE A 629 -41.43 -4.53 -3.88
CA ILE A 629 -40.24 -4.13 -4.66
C ILE A 629 -40.42 -2.71 -5.21
N LEU A 630 -39.37 -1.88 -5.11
CA LEU A 630 -39.39 -0.49 -5.57
C LEU A 630 -39.50 -0.45 -7.11
N ARG A 631 -40.56 0.19 -7.61
CA ARG A 631 -40.83 0.19 -9.04
C ARG A 631 -39.95 1.20 -9.79
N VAL A 632 -39.28 0.73 -10.84
CA VAL A 632 -38.59 1.58 -11.82
C VAL A 632 -39.59 2.10 -12.85
N LEU A 633 -39.58 3.41 -13.06
CA LEU A 633 -40.51 4.18 -13.90
C LEU A 633 -39.90 4.59 -15.25
N ASP A 634 -38.62 4.95 -15.28
CA ASP A 634 -37.87 5.36 -16.48
C ASP A 634 -36.37 5.08 -16.26
N HIS A 635 -35.58 5.16 -17.31
CA HIS A 635 -34.12 4.98 -17.26
C HIS A 635 -33.45 5.71 -18.43
N GLY A 636 -32.13 5.79 -18.40
CA GLY A 636 -31.35 6.23 -19.54
C GLY A 636 -29.92 6.59 -19.18
N HIS A 637 -29.30 7.36 -20.06
CA HIS A 637 -27.98 7.93 -19.88
C HIS A 637 -28.05 9.43 -20.22
N ASP A 638 -27.60 10.27 -19.30
CA ASP A 638 -27.52 11.72 -19.48
C ASP A 638 -26.40 12.27 -18.60
N LYS A 639 -25.78 13.39 -19.02
CA LYS A 639 -24.69 14.07 -18.30
C LYS A 639 -23.52 13.14 -17.92
N GLY A 640 -23.26 12.11 -18.74
CA GLY A 640 -22.17 11.16 -18.52
C GLY A 640 -22.44 10.12 -17.42
N ALA A 641 -23.69 9.98 -16.98
CA ALA A 641 -24.10 8.98 -16.00
C ALA A 641 -25.30 8.17 -16.51
N PHE A 642 -25.32 6.89 -16.15
CA PHE A 642 -26.51 6.07 -16.27
C PHE A 642 -27.47 6.42 -15.14
N PHE A 643 -28.77 6.38 -15.39
CA PHE A 643 -29.74 6.66 -14.34
C PHE A 643 -31.00 5.80 -14.43
N PHE A 644 -31.61 5.57 -13.27
CA PHE A 644 -32.95 5.03 -13.11
C PHE A 644 -33.84 6.06 -12.42
N VAL A 645 -35.09 6.12 -12.84
CA VAL A 645 -36.14 6.89 -12.19
C VAL A 645 -37.07 5.91 -11.51
N THR A 646 -37.37 6.14 -10.23
CA THR A 646 -38.23 5.30 -9.41
C THR A 646 -39.34 6.13 -8.78
N GLU A 647 -40.35 5.46 -8.25
CA GLU A 647 -41.36 6.10 -7.42
C GLU A 647 -40.74 6.76 -6.18
N HIS A 648 -41.26 7.93 -5.80
CA HIS A 648 -40.75 8.70 -4.65
C HIS A 648 -41.02 8.00 -3.32
N ARG A 649 -40.02 7.98 -2.42
CA ARG A 649 -40.13 7.44 -1.06
C ARG A 649 -39.45 8.39 -0.07
N GLU A 650 -40.06 8.55 1.09
CA GLU A 650 -39.67 9.58 2.06
C GLU A 650 -38.52 9.15 2.98
N THR A 651 -38.53 7.90 3.46
CA THR A 651 -37.52 7.43 4.41
C THR A 651 -37.09 5.99 4.16
N THR A 652 -35.80 5.73 4.38
CA THR A 652 -35.24 4.38 4.47
C THR A 652 -35.55 3.77 5.83
N LEU A 653 -35.41 2.45 5.95
CA LEU A 653 -35.53 1.72 7.20
C LEU A 653 -34.48 2.20 8.21
N ARG A 654 -33.24 2.46 7.77
CA ARG A 654 -32.21 3.06 8.64
C ARG A 654 -32.69 4.36 9.26
N ASN A 655 -33.10 5.32 8.43
CA ASN A 655 -33.54 6.62 8.92
C ASN A 655 -34.81 6.52 9.77
N PHE A 656 -35.72 5.61 9.42
CA PHE A 656 -36.91 5.34 10.21
C PHE A 656 -36.56 4.84 11.62
N ILE A 657 -35.67 3.85 11.76
CA ILE A 657 -35.26 3.31 13.07
C ILE A 657 -34.36 4.28 13.85
N ILE A 658 -33.61 5.16 13.18
CA ILE A 658 -32.84 6.21 13.88
C ILE A 658 -33.77 7.30 14.44
N ASN A 659 -34.81 7.66 13.68
CA ASN A 659 -35.73 8.74 14.05
C ASN A 659 -36.88 8.27 14.95
N ASN A 660 -37.12 6.96 15.01
CA ASN A 660 -38.07 6.30 15.90
C ASN A 660 -37.30 5.42 16.89
N ASN A 661 -37.97 4.81 17.86
CA ASN A 661 -37.32 3.78 18.67
C ASN A 661 -37.27 2.45 17.89
N PRO A 662 -36.36 1.52 18.25
CA PRO A 662 -36.39 0.16 17.73
C PRO A 662 -37.78 -0.49 17.86
N LEU A 663 -38.11 -1.38 16.93
CA LEU A 663 -39.46 -1.95 16.84
C LEU A 663 -39.62 -3.18 17.75
N SER A 664 -40.87 -3.47 18.12
CA SER A 664 -41.21 -4.71 18.82
C SER A 664 -40.85 -5.92 17.95
N GLU A 665 -40.62 -7.06 18.59
CA GLU A 665 -40.30 -8.31 17.89
C GLU A 665 -41.38 -8.70 16.88
N GLU A 666 -42.65 -8.51 17.23
CA GLU A 666 -43.79 -8.79 16.35
C GLU A 666 -43.73 -7.95 15.07
N THR A 667 -43.62 -6.62 15.20
CA THR A 667 -43.55 -5.72 14.04
C THR A 667 -42.26 -5.92 13.24
N ALA A 668 -41.14 -6.21 13.91
CA ALA A 668 -39.87 -6.51 13.24
C ALA A 668 -39.97 -7.77 12.38
N ILE A 669 -40.63 -8.82 12.88
CA ILE A 669 -40.84 -10.07 12.13
C ILE A 669 -41.79 -9.86 10.96
N GLU A 670 -42.89 -9.10 11.14
CA GLU A 670 -43.80 -8.75 10.03
C GLU A 670 -43.07 -8.03 8.88
N LEU A 671 -42.13 -7.14 9.22
CA LEU A 671 -41.29 -6.46 8.23
C LEU A 671 -40.33 -7.42 7.51
N ILE A 672 -39.69 -8.33 8.26
CA ILE A 672 -38.83 -9.37 7.68
C ILE A 672 -39.63 -10.27 6.74
N LYS A 673 -40.86 -10.66 7.11
CA LYS A 673 -41.71 -11.48 6.25
C LYS A 673 -42.02 -10.79 4.92
N GLN A 674 -42.33 -9.49 4.93
CA GLN A 674 -42.50 -8.73 3.67
C GLN A 674 -41.22 -8.68 2.81
N LEU A 675 -40.04 -8.60 3.42
CA LEU A 675 -38.76 -8.70 2.69
C LEU A 675 -38.57 -10.08 2.08
N THR A 676 -38.90 -11.14 2.82
CA THR A 676 -38.77 -12.51 2.34
C THR A 676 -39.72 -12.81 1.17
N GLU A 677 -40.92 -12.24 1.16
CA GLU A 677 -41.85 -12.32 0.02
C GLU A 677 -41.26 -11.64 -1.23
N ALA A 678 -40.67 -10.46 -1.07
CA ALA A 678 -39.99 -9.75 -2.16
C ALA A 678 -38.81 -10.56 -2.70
N LEU A 679 -37.98 -11.14 -1.82
CA LEU A 679 -36.81 -11.93 -2.20
C LEU A 679 -37.21 -13.22 -2.92
N ARG A 680 -38.24 -13.92 -2.46
CA ARG A 680 -38.77 -15.11 -3.14
C ARG A 680 -39.22 -14.80 -4.56
N HIS A 681 -39.93 -13.67 -4.75
CA HIS A 681 -40.33 -13.24 -6.10
C HIS A 681 -39.11 -13.03 -7.02
N VAL A 682 -38.02 -12.44 -6.51
CA VAL A 682 -36.76 -12.29 -7.26
C VAL A 682 -36.11 -13.65 -7.55
N TYR A 683 -36.15 -14.60 -6.62
CA TYR A 683 -35.55 -15.92 -6.79
C TYR A 683 -36.28 -16.79 -7.81
N ASP A 684 -37.61 -16.79 -7.79
CA ASP A 684 -38.47 -17.59 -8.66
C ASP A 684 -38.31 -17.20 -10.15
N GLU A 685 -37.84 -15.98 -10.42
CA GLU A 685 -37.48 -15.53 -11.79
C GLU A 685 -36.08 -16.01 -12.26
N GLY A 686 -35.43 -16.90 -11.50
CA GLY A 686 -34.37 -17.79 -12.00
C GLY A 686 -32.93 -17.42 -11.64
N ARG A 687 -32.68 -16.66 -10.56
CA ARG A 687 -31.30 -16.25 -10.18
C ARG A 687 -30.82 -16.60 -8.77
N GLY A 688 -31.68 -17.05 -7.86
CA GLY A 688 -31.29 -17.75 -6.62
C GLY A 688 -30.60 -16.96 -5.49
N TYR A 689 -30.25 -15.66 -5.65
CA TYR A 689 -29.78 -14.77 -4.57
C TYR A 689 -29.90 -13.26 -4.93
N TYR A 690 -29.83 -12.37 -3.94
CA TYR A 690 -30.04 -10.90 -4.01
C TYR A 690 -28.78 -10.05 -3.72
N GLY A 691 -28.02 -10.37 -2.67
CA GLY A 691 -26.65 -9.86 -2.45
C GLY A 691 -26.47 -8.41 -1.98
N SER A 692 -27.51 -7.57 -1.98
CA SER A 692 -27.41 -6.14 -1.62
C SER A 692 -28.32 -5.69 -0.47
N LEU A 693 -28.78 -6.63 0.36
CA LEU A 693 -29.71 -6.34 1.46
C LEU A 693 -29.02 -5.57 2.59
N ASN A 694 -29.56 -4.40 2.93
CA ASN A 694 -29.19 -3.58 4.09
C ASN A 694 -30.33 -2.58 4.42
N PRO A 695 -30.33 -1.93 5.59
CA PRO A 695 -31.38 -0.97 5.99
C PRO A 695 -31.46 0.32 5.14
N ASP A 696 -30.44 0.67 4.39
CA ASP A 696 -30.41 1.85 3.51
C ASP A 696 -31.12 1.58 2.17
N ASN A 697 -31.24 0.31 1.79
CA ASN A 697 -31.90 -0.15 0.57
C ASN A 697 -33.38 -0.55 0.78
N ILE A 698 -33.92 -0.38 1.98
CA ILE A 698 -35.30 -0.72 2.33
C ILE A 698 -36.05 0.58 2.64
N PHE A 699 -37.18 0.83 1.98
CA PHE A 699 -38.00 2.02 2.22
C PHE A 699 -39.28 1.68 2.97
N ILE A 700 -39.68 2.54 3.91
CA ILE A 700 -40.94 2.44 4.66
C ILE A 700 -42.01 3.32 4.00
N LEU A 701 -43.24 2.81 3.85
CA LEU A 701 -44.34 3.50 3.16
C LEU A 701 -45.33 4.20 4.11
N GLU A 702 -45.94 3.49 5.06
CA GLU A 702 -47.06 3.99 5.87
C GLU A 702 -47.02 3.41 7.30
N ALA A 703 -47.57 4.14 8.28
CA ALA A 703 -47.87 3.67 9.64
C ALA A 703 -49.41 3.75 9.86
N PRO A 704 -50.04 2.88 10.69
CA PRO A 704 -49.45 2.02 11.70
C PRO A 704 -49.01 0.63 11.23
N VAL A 705 -49.50 0.15 10.08
CA VAL A 705 -49.04 -1.12 9.49
C VAL A 705 -47.88 -0.81 8.57
N LEU A 706 -46.66 -1.03 9.05
CA LEU A 706 -45.45 -0.73 8.30
C LEU A 706 -45.37 -1.62 7.06
N THR A 707 -45.42 -0.99 5.88
CA THR A 707 -45.18 -1.66 4.60
C THR A 707 -43.89 -1.19 3.98
N ILE A 708 -43.21 -2.10 3.25
CA ILE A 708 -41.88 -1.83 2.71
C ILE A 708 -41.77 -1.92 1.20
N LYS A 709 -40.77 -1.23 0.65
CA LYS A 709 -40.28 -1.37 -0.72
C LYS A 709 -38.77 -1.62 -0.72
N LEU A 710 -38.36 -2.78 -1.24
CA LEU A 710 -36.96 -3.16 -1.43
C LEU A 710 -36.41 -2.54 -2.72
N ALA A 711 -35.30 -1.81 -2.61
CA ALA A 711 -34.56 -1.19 -3.72
C ALA A 711 -33.15 -1.77 -3.80
N GLY A 712 -32.41 -1.54 -4.89
CA GLY A 712 -31.04 -2.05 -5.05
C GLY A 712 -30.95 -3.38 -5.81
N TYR A 713 -32.07 -3.92 -6.29
CA TYR A 713 -32.09 -5.13 -7.12
C TYR A 713 -31.36 -4.91 -8.46
N GLU A 714 -31.35 -3.68 -8.95
CA GLU A 714 -30.60 -3.27 -10.13
C GLU A 714 -29.08 -3.48 -10.00
N ARG A 715 -28.56 -3.40 -8.76
CA ARG A 715 -27.12 -3.50 -8.48
C ARG A 715 -26.55 -4.87 -8.82
N MET A 716 -27.37 -5.93 -8.73
CA MET A 716 -26.97 -7.28 -9.12
C MET A 716 -26.59 -7.41 -10.60
N HIS A 717 -27.15 -6.56 -11.45
CA HIS A 717 -26.91 -6.59 -12.89
C HIS A 717 -25.78 -5.65 -13.32
N LEU A 718 -25.48 -4.66 -12.49
CA LEU A 718 -24.57 -3.57 -12.83
C LEU A 718 -23.18 -3.69 -12.20
N PHE A 719 -23.06 -4.48 -11.12
CA PHE A 719 -21.81 -4.67 -10.40
C PHE A 719 -21.41 -6.14 -10.38
N SER A 720 -20.13 -6.41 -10.61
CA SER A 720 -19.57 -7.76 -10.62
C SER A 720 -19.02 -8.17 -9.24
N SER A 721 -18.69 -7.20 -8.36
CA SER A 721 -18.12 -7.45 -7.03
C SER A 721 -19.11 -7.17 -5.89
N PRO A 722 -19.21 -8.04 -4.86
CA PRO A 722 -20.08 -7.83 -3.69
C PRO A 722 -19.83 -6.53 -2.91
N HIS A 723 -18.57 -6.07 -2.86
CA HIS A 723 -18.20 -4.84 -2.16
C HIS A 723 -18.70 -3.57 -2.86
N GLU A 724 -19.01 -3.66 -4.16
CA GLU A 724 -19.63 -2.58 -4.93
C GLU A 724 -21.16 -2.56 -4.77
N GLN A 725 -21.75 -3.65 -4.25
CA GLN A 725 -23.19 -3.83 -4.14
C GLN A 725 -23.76 -3.41 -2.77
N ASN A 726 -22.98 -3.57 -1.68
CA ASN A 726 -23.50 -3.48 -0.31
C ASN A 726 -22.52 -2.80 0.68
N ASN A 727 -23.06 -2.29 1.80
CA ASN A 727 -22.29 -1.91 2.98
C ASN A 727 -21.65 -3.18 3.58
N SER A 728 -20.34 -3.16 3.81
CA SER A 728 -19.57 -4.31 4.29
C SER A 728 -20.11 -4.90 5.59
N SER A 729 -20.82 -4.10 6.40
CA SER A 729 -21.46 -4.51 7.66
C SER A 729 -22.62 -5.49 7.49
N TYR A 730 -23.16 -5.64 6.27
CA TYR A 730 -24.30 -6.51 5.96
C TYR A 730 -23.95 -7.63 4.97
N LEU A 731 -22.67 -7.79 4.61
CA LEU A 731 -22.24 -8.85 3.70
C LEU A 731 -22.09 -10.18 4.44
N SER A 732 -22.46 -11.28 3.80
CA SER A 732 -22.21 -12.61 4.36
C SER A 732 -20.74 -13.04 4.17
N PRO A 733 -20.23 -14.02 4.95
CA PRO A 733 -18.84 -14.49 4.87
C PRO A 733 -18.40 -14.88 3.46
N GLU A 734 -19.24 -15.57 2.69
CA GLU A 734 -18.99 -15.98 1.31
C GLU A 734 -18.97 -14.79 0.34
N HIS A 735 -19.74 -13.72 0.62
CA HIS A 735 -19.64 -12.47 -0.14
C HIS A 735 -18.32 -11.74 0.11
N ILE A 736 -17.78 -11.82 1.32
CA ILE A 736 -16.54 -11.15 1.73
C ILE A 736 -15.31 -11.93 1.28
N THR A 737 -15.33 -13.26 1.41
CA THR A 737 -14.19 -14.13 1.09
C THR A 737 -14.13 -14.51 -0.38
N GLY A 738 -15.25 -14.43 -1.10
CA GLY A 738 -15.40 -14.97 -2.46
C GLY A 738 -15.39 -16.49 -2.52
N LEU A 739 -15.40 -17.18 -1.36
CA LEU A 739 -15.39 -18.63 -1.25
C LEU A 739 -16.81 -19.15 -1.02
N GLY A 740 -17.22 -20.16 -1.80
CA GLY A 740 -18.57 -20.75 -1.74
C GLY A 740 -19.51 -20.25 -2.83
N LYS A 741 -20.58 -21.01 -3.10
CA LYS A 741 -21.64 -20.58 -4.03
C LYS A 741 -22.57 -19.60 -3.32
N LYS A 742 -22.83 -18.46 -3.95
CA LYS A 742 -23.81 -17.47 -3.49
C LYS A 742 -25.21 -17.98 -3.82
N GLU A 743 -25.94 -18.34 -2.78
CA GLU A 743 -27.30 -18.89 -2.85
C GLU A 743 -28.19 -18.24 -1.77
N SER A 744 -29.47 -18.60 -1.71
CA SER A 744 -30.46 -18.10 -0.75
C SER A 744 -29.95 -17.96 0.71
N PRO A 745 -29.15 -18.90 1.28
CA PRO A 745 -28.59 -18.76 2.63
C PRO A 745 -27.69 -17.53 2.85
N SER A 746 -27.19 -16.92 1.77
CA SER A 746 -26.38 -15.69 1.83
C SER A 746 -27.23 -14.48 2.17
N ASP A 747 -28.45 -14.41 1.64
CA ASP A 747 -29.39 -13.33 1.95
C ASP A 747 -30.05 -13.53 3.31
N ILE A 748 -30.23 -14.77 3.76
CA ILE A 748 -30.71 -15.09 5.11
C ILE A 748 -29.75 -14.54 6.19
N TYR A 749 -28.45 -14.61 5.94
CA TYR A 749 -27.45 -13.97 6.82
C TYR A 749 -27.66 -12.46 6.90
N SER A 750 -27.84 -11.80 5.75
CA SER A 750 -28.11 -10.35 5.68
C SER A 750 -29.45 -9.98 6.32
N LEU A 751 -30.49 -10.80 6.15
CA LEU A 751 -31.80 -10.64 6.78
C LEU A 751 -31.70 -10.66 8.31
N ALA A 752 -30.86 -11.55 8.87
CA ALA A 752 -30.64 -11.60 10.31
C ALA A 752 -29.95 -10.34 10.84
N LEU A 753 -29.00 -9.77 10.09
CA LEU A 753 -28.38 -8.49 10.43
C LEU A 753 -29.37 -7.31 10.35
N VAL A 754 -30.25 -7.32 9.34
CA VAL A 754 -31.34 -6.32 9.22
C VAL A 754 -32.32 -6.48 10.37
N LEU A 755 -32.74 -7.71 10.72
CA LEU A 755 -33.63 -7.97 11.85
C LEU A 755 -33.03 -7.48 13.16
N PHE A 756 -31.75 -7.79 13.42
CA PHE A 756 -31.05 -7.27 14.60
C PHE A 756 -31.04 -5.73 14.64
N PHE A 757 -30.79 -5.08 13.49
CA PHE A 757 -30.84 -3.62 13.40
C PHE A 757 -32.23 -3.06 13.70
N ILE A 758 -33.30 -3.69 13.20
CA ILE A 758 -34.68 -3.27 13.49
C ILE A 758 -34.99 -3.37 15.00
N LEU A 759 -34.52 -4.44 15.65
CA LEU A 759 -34.77 -4.73 17.06
C LEU A 759 -33.98 -3.83 18.01
N THR A 760 -32.80 -3.37 17.62
CA THR A 760 -31.86 -2.69 18.53
C THR A 760 -31.52 -1.26 18.13
N GLY A 761 -31.80 -0.87 16.89
CA GLY A 761 -31.29 0.35 16.28
C GLY A 761 -29.77 0.33 16.03
N LEU A 762 -29.12 -0.83 16.22
CA LEU A 762 -27.68 -0.96 16.12
C LEU A 762 -27.24 -1.95 15.05
N ASP A 763 -26.32 -1.55 14.17
CA ASP A 763 -25.59 -2.52 13.34
C ASP A 763 -24.84 -3.53 14.23
N LEU A 764 -25.08 -4.83 14.04
CA LEU A 764 -24.44 -5.89 14.85
C LEU A 764 -22.92 -5.90 14.67
N ILE A 765 -22.48 -5.72 13.42
CA ILE A 765 -21.08 -5.72 13.03
C ILE A 765 -20.68 -4.29 12.68
N ARG A 766 -19.75 -3.74 13.46
CA ARG A 766 -19.25 -2.36 13.36
C ARG A 766 -17.75 -2.35 13.52
N GLY A 767 -17.10 -1.29 13.06
CA GLY A 767 -15.67 -1.06 13.23
C GLY A 767 -15.05 -0.53 11.96
N GLU A 768 -13.72 -0.45 11.95
CA GLU A 768 -12.97 -0.16 10.73
C GLU A 768 -13.19 -1.29 9.69
N PRO A 769 -13.01 -1.05 8.38
CA PRO A 769 -13.35 -2.03 7.34
C PRO A 769 -12.77 -3.43 7.57
N HIS A 770 -11.54 -3.53 8.07
CA HIS A 770 -10.87 -4.80 8.38
C HIS A 770 -11.46 -5.49 9.63
N GLU A 771 -11.95 -4.74 10.62
CA GLU A 771 -12.64 -5.28 11.80
C GLU A 771 -14.00 -5.85 11.43
N ILE A 772 -14.73 -5.15 10.55
CA ILE A 772 -15.99 -5.63 9.98
C ILE A 772 -15.74 -6.97 9.27
N THR A 773 -14.78 -7.02 8.35
CA THR A 773 -14.39 -8.25 7.64
C THR A 773 -14.04 -9.39 8.59
N ASN A 774 -13.21 -9.13 9.60
CA ASN A 774 -12.83 -10.18 10.58
C ASN A 774 -14.04 -10.68 11.39
N LYS A 775 -14.97 -9.80 11.77
CA LYS A 775 -16.18 -10.17 12.52
C LYS A 775 -17.14 -11.01 11.68
N HIS A 776 -17.23 -10.76 10.38
CA HIS A 776 -18.00 -11.61 9.49
C HIS A 776 -17.37 -13.00 9.35
N ILE A 777 -16.04 -13.13 9.29
CA ILE A 777 -15.38 -14.42 8.99
C ILE A 777 -15.11 -15.26 10.25
N PHE A 778 -14.66 -14.64 11.34
CA PHE A 778 -14.06 -15.37 12.48
C PHE A 778 -14.81 -15.24 13.79
N SER A 779 -15.70 -14.23 13.96
CA SER A 779 -16.41 -14.06 15.23
C SER A 779 -17.56 -15.06 15.36
N ASN A 780 -17.72 -15.61 16.57
CA ASN A 780 -18.84 -16.47 16.91
C ASN A 780 -20.13 -15.64 16.99
N PRO A 781 -21.20 -16.00 16.25
CA PRO A 781 -22.49 -15.30 16.32
C PRO A 781 -23.08 -15.20 17.73
N HIS A 782 -22.83 -16.20 18.60
CA HIS A 782 -23.26 -16.16 20.00
C HIS A 782 -22.61 -15.01 20.78
N ASP A 783 -21.34 -14.75 20.53
CA ASP A 783 -20.55 -13.73 21.24
C ASP A 783 -20.86 -12.30 20.75
N LEU A 784 -21.42 -12.18 19.54
CA LEU A 784 -21.87 -10.90 18.97
C LEU A 784 -23.22 -10.45 19.55
N LEU A 785 -24.11 -11.41 19.85
CA LEU A 785 -25.46 -11.16 20.33
C LEU A 785 -25.51 -11.12 21.86
N VAL A 786 -24.81 -10.19 22.52
CA VAL A 786 -24.76 -10.10 24.00
C VAL A 786 -26.00 -9.41 24.60
N THR A 787 -26.91 -8.89 23.77
CA THR A 787 -28.07 -8.10 24.22
C THR A 787 -29.11 -8.95 24.96
N ASN A 788 -29.48 -8.55 26.19
CA ASN A 788 -30.55 -9.19 26.98
C ASN A 788 -31.97 -8.79 26.54
N GLU A 789 -32.09 -7.90 25.55
CA GLU A 789 -33.35 -7.30 25.11
C GLU A 789 -34.08 -8.11 24.04
N ILE A 790 -33.44 -9.15 23.46
CA ILE A 790 -34.04 -10.04 22.44
C ILE A 790 -34.43 -11.36 23.09
N HIS A 791 -35.66 -11.82 22.85
CA HIS A 791 -36.18 -13.05 23.42
C HIS A 791 -35.29 -14.27 23.04
N PRO A 792 -35.02 -15.21 23.97
CA PRO A 792 -34.09 -16.32 23.73
C PRO A 792 -34.40 -17.17 22.49
N ASN A 793 -35.69 -17.41 22.19
CA ASN A 793 -36.09 -18.16 20.99
C ASN A 793 -35.78 -17.39 19.70
N LEU A 794 -36.06 -16.08 19.65
CA LEU A 794 -35.73 -15.25 18.49
C LEU A 794 -34.21 -15.10 18.32
N LYS A 795 -33.47 -15.03 19.43
CA LYS A 795 -32.01 -15.04 19.42
C LYS A 795 -31.44 -16.33 18.82
N ARG A 796 -32.06 -17.49 19.07
CA ARG A 796 -31.65 -18.77 18.45
C ARG A 796 -31.83 -18.75 16.93
N ILE A 797 -32.92 -18.15 16.44
CA ILE A 797 -33.16 -17.96 15.01
C ILE A 797 -32.06 -17.07 14.40
N LEU A 798 -31.76 -15.92 15.04
CA LEU A 798 -30.66 -15.05 14.61
C LEU A 798 -29.30 -15.76 14.56
N ILE A 799 -28.98 -16.57 15.58
CA ILE A 799 -27.72 -17.33 15.63
C ILE A 799 -27.63 -18.32 14.48
N LYS A 800 -28.70 -19.11 14.23
CA LYS A 800 -28.73 -20.07 13.12
C LYS A 800 -28.58 -19.37 11.77
N SER A 801 -29.23 -18.22 11.58
CA SER A 801 -29.10 -17.43 10.35
C SER A 801 -27.72 -16.78 10.17
N LEU A 802 -27.00 -16.49 11.26
CA LEU A 802 -25.68 -15.86 11.26
C LEU A 802 -24.51 -16.86 11.28
N ASP A 803 -24.79 -18.16 11.14
CA ASP A 803 -23.74 -19.19 11.11
C ASP A 803 -22.72 -18.90 10.00
N LYS A 804 -21.45 -19.22 10.23
CA LYS A 804 -20.40 -18.95 9.24
C LYS A 804 -20.38 -20.00 8.15
N ASP A 805 -20.79 -21.23 8.48
CA ASP A 805 -20.95 -22.31 7.52
C ASP A 805 -22.32 -22.22 6.84
N LEU A 806 -22.30 -22.12 5.51
CA LEU A 806 -23.49 -21.99 4.69
C LEU A 806 -24.42 -23.22 4.83
N MET A 807 -23.86 -24.41 5.07
CA MET A 807 -24.63 -25.65 5.26
C MET A 807 -25.31 -25.74 6.63
N SER A 808 -24.89 -24.89 7.57
CA SER A 808 -25.41 -24.84 8.94
C SER A 808 -26.49 -23.76 9.12
N ARG A 809 -26.67 -22.87 8.12
CA ARG A 809 -27.77 -21.89 8.07
C ARG A 809 -29.06 -22.53 7.58
N TYR A 810 -30.16 -21.77 7.65
CA TYR A 810 -31.40 -22.14 6.95
C TYR A 810 -31.12 -22.30 5.44
N PRO A 811 -31.57 -23.40 4.82
CA PRO A 811 -31.31 -23.69 3.41
C PRO A 811 -32.09 -22.77 2.47
N ASP A 812 -33.27 -22.31 2.89
CA ASP A 812 -34.15 -21.45 2.11
C ASP A 812 -35.03 -20.53 2.98
N ILE A 813 -35.71 -19.59 2.31
CA ILE A 813 -36.63 -18.65 2.94
C ILE A 813 -37.82 -19.34 3.63
N PRO A 814 -38.48 -20.35 3.03
CA PRO A 814 -39.56 -21.09 3.69
C PRO A 814 -39.18 -21.61 5.08
N GLU A 815 -38.05 -22.33 5.23
CA GLU A 815 -37.64 -22.86 6.55
C GLU A 815 -37.34 -21.74 7.56
N PHE A 816 -36.75 -20.64 7.09
CA PHE A 816 -36.51 -19.46 7.94
C PHE A 816 -37.83 -18.82 8.42
N ASN A 817 -38.84 -18.74 7.54
CA ASN A 817 -40.15 -18.18 7.89
C ASN A 817 -40.97 -19.08 8.81
N ASP A 818 -40.88 -20.40 8.67
CA ASP A 818 -41.56 -21.36 9.54
C ASP A 818 -41.14 -21.16 11.01
N ASP A 819 -39.83 -21.02 11.28
CA ASP A 819 -39.32 -20.76 12.64
C ASP A 819 -39.75 -19.39 13.19
N LEU A 820 -39.86 -18.36 12.33
CA LEU A 820 -40.39 -17.05 12.73
C LEU A 820 -41.90 -17.12 13.08
N ASP A 821 -42.67 -17.91 12.34
CA ASP A 821 -44.10 -18.10 12.58
C ASP A 821 -44.37 -18.92 13.84
N ASP A 822 -43.58 -19.98 14.08
CA ASP A 822 -43.61 -20.74 15.33
C ASP A 822 -43.28 -19.84 16.54
N TYR A 823 -42.33 -18.93 16.38
CA TYR A 823 -42.01 -17.94 17.40
C TYR A 823 -43.21 -17.02 17.73
N LEU A 824 -43.84 -16.43 16.71
CA LEU A 824 -45.03 -15.56 16.88
C LEU A 824 -46.23 -16.30 17.50
N ALA A 825 -46.45 -17.55 17.07
CA ALA A 825 -47.50 -18.40 17.63
C ALA A 825 -47.25 -18.71 19.12
N SER A 826 -45.99 -18.97 19.51
CA SER A 826 -45.62 -19.22 20.90
C SER A 826 -45.81 -18.00 21.81
N ARG A 827 -45.62 -16.78 21.28
CA ARG A 827 -45.89 -15.52 22.00
C ARG A 827 -47.38 -15.32 22.23
N SER A 828 -48.19 -15.56 21.20
CA SER A 828 -49.66 -15.43 21.26
C SER A 828 -50.31 -16.43 22.25
N ALA A 829 -49.70 -17.61 22.43
CA ALA A 829 -50.17 -18.62 23.39
C ALA A 829 -49.72 -18.36 24.85
N GLY A 830 -48.70 -17.52 25.07
CA GLY A 830 -48.14 -17.21 26.39
C GLY A 830 -48.92 -16.14 27.18
N ASP A 831 -49.67 -15.27 26.50
CA ASP A 831 -50.45 -14.19 27.12
C ASP A 831 -51.80 -14.64 27.73
N GLU A 832 -52.18 -15.91 27.58
CA GLU A 832 -53.35 -16.50 28.28
C GLU A 832 -52.99 -17.16 29.64
N ALA A 833 -51.71 -17.12 30.07
CA ALA A 833 -51.23 -17.92 31.20
C ALA A 833 -50.61 -17.14 32.39
N GLU A 834 -50.87 -15.84 32.54
CA GLU A 834 -50.57 -15.13 33.80
C GLU A 834 -51.85 -14.63 34.49
N ALA A 835 -52.60 -15.57 35.06
CA ALA A 835 -53.48 -15.27 36.19
C ALA A 835 -52.61 -15.06 37.45
N PRO A 836 -52.82 -13.99 38.24
CA PRO A 836 -51.94 -13.67 39.36
C PRO A 836 -52.37 -14.45 40.59
N LEU A 837 -51.53 -15.34 41.11
CA LEU A 837 -51.70 -15.86 42.47
C LEU A 837 -50.35 -16.07 43.19
N SER A 838 -50.14 -15.18 44.14
CA SER A 838 -49.72 -15.39 45.55
C SER A 838 -48.49 -16.23 45.85
#